data_AF-A0A924N6W1-F1
#
_entry.id   AF-A0A924N6W1-F1
#
_cell.length_a   1.000
_cell.length_b   1.000
_cell.length_c   1.000
_cell.angle_alpha   90.00
_cell.angle_beta   90.00
_cell.angle_gamma   90.00
#
_symmetry.space_group_name_H-M   'P 1'
#
loop_
_entity.id
_entity.type
_entity.pdbx_description
1 polymer ?
#
loop_
_entity_poly.entity_id
_entity_poly.type
_entity_poly.pdbx_seq_one_letter_code
_entity_poly.pdbx_strand_id
1 'polypeptide(L)'
;MTLSPSLRAGVIASVAVVAAATALWLFPRALPIVSLQQTLTRDAALVRADSFFRAHSLAPSSARRVVHFQGNDSLRTFVELAAGGADSLNALVRGRDIAPFTWSVRAFTPRDPREARVEFAPDGRIIGFSQVLAEGDQRPAIAADSGQRLAEQALGKWINDRADRWKLVSSSYETRKTSGRVDRTYTYERTDRRVGSAPLRAEVVVAGNAVAKVRQYVDIPESFRRRYGEMRSANDLLALIAGLGALVIAIAGIVFVARASRTSAVRWRAAMFVGGVIGVLTLGAGLNEMTASWYNYDSALSPTAFQVRIAFGALLAGGLTGLLAGFTLAAAELATRLAFPEQLDWWKLWRYRGTREVASRVASGYAVATIGFAYVALFYLVTRTMLGWWVPSEMLDDPNLIATPMPWLSGIAVSLNAGVWEETLFRALPLSLLSLWVGQRPGRRWWMAAGVVATALTFGFAHSNYASWPPYSRGVEIFVDACFWAVLVINFGVLVTVIAHFVYDLVLFGLFATSGNAAEYRVSAAIILVALLAPALAVAWRWARQRGLTAAPDDARFAAWSAGTHEEETVAARVARPSGPLSARARQLAVAAAVVAAIAAVFRAPVATLGPQFTADRTQVLSTSDSVLRTRGADPAGWRRLTNIGVDTLPQWPRFLRAHQMIPRAQRFASTYVPPTWWVVRYVHTTGSAVARTEEWRVRLWPDGRPLDARHLIGDAAARSAIPPDSVRRVAVAALVRAGVQVQMLREVEFRETARPARRDVTVTYTDTTVALPDGAVARAWVTVAGDEPLMVRRGVELPEAFLRADRERQSTRALIAGLCGLVLISVIITGSVMMTRRCPVVLEDGVLDRRATMLLLGALVILAVLGSLNAMPTALFSYDTTEPWGRFVGTRWLALVSSIPLSLFVWGVWLALGALRRRVGIPMLGGERSRDASNDMLLAGVGLGGLLFVLSRLGELVPGKGMPHTPSTLLTEWAPMLGGLSALPSSTLLMVSGLGIPILMVIGLTRGWVARAFLAATMAGLLLAMMAATAPAAELDSARLVVLVATVVLVVIAFRAWAAAAAWSWVVAALALQGFGGLRRAVYSPSWQEHVAGVLVCGFAGLLILAIARRTRAPVAHGSLAAHELAARES
;
A
#
# COMPACT_ATOMS: atom_id res chain seq x y z
N MET A 1 22.13 -15.96 -49.84
CA MET A 1 23.41 -16.36 -49.21
C MET A 1 23.25 -16.39 -47.70
N THR A 2 23.26 -17.57 -47.08
CA THR A 2 23.20 -17.73 -45.63
C THR A 2 24.62 -17.66 -45.06
N LEU A 3 24.92 -16.64 -44.23
CA LEU A 3 26.22 -16.51 -43.57
C LEU A 3 26.57 -17.79 -42.80
N SER A 4 27.85 -18.19 -42.81
CA SER A 4 28.33 -19.34 -42.02
C SER A 4 28.14 -19.10 -40.51
N PRO A 5 28.00 -20.15 -39.68
CA PRO A 5 27.77 -19.99 -38.24
C PRO A 5 28.87 -19.20 -37.52
N SER A 6 30.13 -19.37 -37.94
CA SER A 6 31.28 -18.62 -37.41
C SER A 6 31.20 -17.14 -37.78
N LEU A 7 30.79 -16.82 -39.01
CA LEU A 7 30.63 -15.44 -39.48
C LEU A 7 29.47 -14.74 -38.76
N ARG A 8 28.35 -15.44 -38.49
CA ARG A 8 27.24 -14.90 -37.68
C ARG A 8 27.65 -14.60 -36.24
N ALA A 9 28.39 -15.51 -35.62
CA ALA A 9 28.91 -15.30 -34.27
C ALA A 9 29.88 -14.11 -34.21
N GLY A 10 30.77 -13.99 -35.23
CA GLY A 10 31.65 -12.83 -35.39
C GLY A 10 30.89 -11.52 -35.53
N VAL A 11 29.84 -11.47 -36.36
CA VAL A 11 29.01 -10.27 -36.53
C VAL A 11 28.31 -9.87 -35.23
N ILE A 12 27.71 -10.82 -34.50
CA ILE A 12 27.03 -10.53 -33.22
C ILE A 12 28.02 -10.00 -32.18
N ALA A 13 29.21 -10.62 -32.09
CA ALA A 13 30.27 -10.16 -31.20
C ALA A 13 30.73 -8.74 -31.56
N SER A 14 30.96 -8.46 -32.84
CA SER A 14 31.32 -7.11 -33.31
C SER A 14 30.24 -6.08 -32.98
N VAL A 15 28.96 -6.42 -33.19
CA VAL A 15 27.83 -5.54 -32.83
C VAL A 15 27.81 -5.28 -31.32
N ALA A 16 27.99 -6.31 -30.49
CA ALA A 16 28.02 -6.16 -29.04
C ALA A 16 29.20 -5.28 -28.56
N VAL A 17 30.38 -5.46 -29.15
CA VAL A 17 31.56 -4.63 -28.83
C VAL A 17 31.34 -3.18 -29.23
N VAL A 18 30.83 -2.93 -30.44
CA VAL A 18 30.50 -1.58 -30.92
C VAL A 18 29.42 -0.95 -30.04
N ALA A 19 28.38 -1.70 -29.66
CA ALA A 19 27.34 -1.23 -28.76
C ALA A 19 27.90 -0.89 -27.38
N ALA A 20 28.75 -1.75 -26.80
CA ALA A 20 29.40 -1.48 -25.51
C ALA A 20 30.30 -0.23 -25.57
N ALA A 21 31.11 -0.08 -26.61
CA ALA A 21 31.94 1.11 -26.83
C ALA A 21 31.08 2.37 -26.98
N THR A 22 29.97 2.28 -27.72
CA THR A 22 29.01 3.37 -27.91
C THR A 22 28.35 3.75 -26.58
N ALA A 23 27.91 2.76 -25.79
CA ALA A 23 27.33 2.97 -24.47
C ALA A 23 28.32 3.68 -23.55
N LEU A 24 29.56 3.19 -23.42
CA LEU A 24 30.59 3.79 -22.58
C LEU A 24 30.91 5.24 -22.98
N TRP A 25 30.91 5.53 -24.29
CA TRP A 25 31.16 6.87 -24.79
C TRP A 25 29.97 7.81 -24.57
N LEU A 26 28.74 7.33 -24.77
CA LEU A 26 27.53 8.16 -24.69
C LEU A 26 26.99 8.33 -23.27
N PHE A 27 27.15 7.33 -22.39
CA PHE A 27 26.49 7.31 -21.08
C PHE A 27 26.77 8.58 -20.25
N PRO A 28 28.01 9.07 -20.10
CA PRO A 28 28.29 10.31 -19.34
C PRO A 28 27.74 11.58 -19.98
N ARG A 29 27.40 11.54 -21.28
CA ARG A 29 26.86 12.68 -22.05
C ARG A 29 25.34 12.67 -22.08
N ALA A 30 24.76 11.48 -22.12
CA ALA A 30 23.32 11.25 -22.26
C ALA A 30 22.58 11.44 -20.94
N LEU A 31 23.12 10.90 -19.85
CA LEU A 31 22.47 10.92 -18.55
C LEU A 31 22.94 12.12 -17.72
N PRO A 32 22.01 12.88 -17.12
CA PRO A 32 22.38 13.97 -16.23
C PRO A 32 22.91 13.39 -14.92
N ILE A 33 24.22 13.47 -14.73
CA ILE A 33 24.91 12.98 -13.54
C ILE A 33 25.29 14.17 -12.66
N VAL A 34 24.97 14.08 -11.37
CA VAL A 34 25.47 15.02 -10.38
C VAL A 34 26.89 14.61 -9.99
N SER A 35 27.86 15.45 -10.33
CA SER A 35 29.25 15.27 -9.89
C SER A 35 29.40 15.79 -8.45
N LEU A 36 29.15 14.91 -7.49
CA LEU A 36 29.33 15.21 -6.08
C LEU A 36 30.78 14.93 -5.66
N GLN A 37 31.53 15.96 -5.28
CA GLN A 37 32.79 15.78 -4.57
C GLN A 37 32.50 15.64 -3.06
N GLN A 38 32.71 14.44 -2.54
CA GLN A 38 32.51 14.15 -1.13
C GLN A 38 33.87 14.01 -0.43
N THR A 39 34.17 14.91 0.49
CA THR A 39 35.39 14.83 1.32
C THR A 39 35.10 14.28 2.71
N LEU A 40 33.87 14.45 3.21
CA LEU A 40 33.45 13.90 4.50
C LEU A 40 33.00 12.44 4.32
N THR A 41 33.73 11.50 4.92
CA THR A 41 33.30 10.10 5.00
C THR A 41 32.27 9.90 6.12
N ARG A 42 31.54 8.79 6.07
CA ARG A 42 30.58 8.39 7.12
C ARG A 42 31.20 8.41 8.52
N ASP A 43 32.36 7.78 8.68
CA ASP A 43 33.00 7.66 10.00
C ASP A 43 33.55 9.01 10.49
N ALA A 44 34.09 9.82 9.57
CA ALA A 44 34.47 11.19 9.87
C ALA A 44 33.24 12.04 10.30
N ALA A 45 32.09 11.86 9.65
CA ALA A 45 30.84 12.52 10.03
C ALA A 45 30.41 12.12 11.45
N LEU A 46 30.48 10.83 11.79
CA LEU A 46 30.17 10.32 13.13
C LEU A 46 31.11 10.90 14.20
N VAL A 47 32.42 10.89 13.96
CA VAL A 47 33.43 11.43 14.90
C VAL A 47 33.25 12.94 15.09
N ARG A 48 33.03 13.67 14.00
CA ARG A 48 32.81 15.13 14.04
C ARG A 48 31.51 15.48 14.75
N ALA A 49 30.42 14.73 14.50
CA ALA A 49 29.16 14.90 15.20
C ALA A 49 29.27 14.61 16.70
N ASP A 50 29.99 13.55 17.06
CA ASP A 50 30.22 13.17 18.45
C ASP A 50 30.99 14.26 19.21
N SER A 51 32.02 14.83 18.58
CA SER A 51 32.75 15.97 19.11
C SER A 51 31.85 17.21 19.25
N PHE A 52 30.99 17.46 18.26
CA PHE A 52 30.02 18.56 18.27
C PHE A 52 28.99 18.40 19.40
N PHE A 53 28.42 17.21 19.57
CA PHE A 53 27.43 16.93 20.61
C PHE A 53 28.02 17.07 22.02
N ARG A 54 29.26 16.61 22.23
CA ARG A 54 29.97 16.79 23.52
C ARG A 54 30.29 18.25 23.81
N ALA A 55 30.86 18.96 22.85
CA ALA A 55 31.27 20.36 23.01
C ALA A 55 30.08 21.28 23.38
N HIS A 56 28.87 20.90 22.98
CA HIS A 56 27.65 21.69 23.20
C HIS A 56 26.64 21.01 24.12
N SER A 57 27.02 19.92 24.79
CA SER A 57 26.17 19.16 25.73
C SER A 57 24.79 18.81 25.14
N LEU A 58 24.73 18.46 23.86
CA LEU A 58 23.46 18.24 23.14
C LEU A 58 22.90 16.82 23.31
N ALA A 59 23.78 15.85 23.56
CA ALA A 59 23.42 14.46 23.79
C ALA A 59 24.39 13.81 24.81
N PRO A 60 23.92 12.86 25.63
CA PRO A 60 24.78 12.14 26.56
C PRO A 60 25.77 11.23 25.82
N SER A 61 26.89 10.89 26.47
CA SER A 61 27.91 9.98 25.91
C SER A 61 27.38 8.58 25.59
N SER A 62 26.35 8.13 26.31
CA SER A 62 25.66 6.86 26.09
C SER A 62 24.70 6.86 24.89
N ALA A 63 24.45 8.02 24.26
CA ALA A 63 23.52 8.11 23.14
C ALA A 63 23.99 7.27 21.95
N ARG A 64 23.05 6.56 21.34
CA ARG A 64 23.27 5.88 20.06
C ARG A 64 23.36 6.96 18.98
N ARG A 65 24.40 6.89 18.17
CA ARG A 65 24.61 7.77 17.02
C ARG A 65 24.39 6.99 15.74
N VAL A 66 23.64 7.59 14.83
CA VAL A 66 23.29 7.03 13.53
C VAL A 66 23.43 8.11 12.48
N VAL A 67 23.80 7.70 11.27
CA VAL A 67 24.16 8.62 10.19
C VAL A 67 23.44 8.20 8.93
N HIS A 68 22.99 9.17 8.15
CA HIS A 68 22.33 8.98 6.87
C HIS A 68 22.77 10.07 5.90
N PHE A 69 23.05 9.69 4.67
CA PHE A 69 23.28 10.62 3.58
C PHE A 69 21.96 10.86 2.83
N GLN A 70 21.63 12.10 2.51
CA GLN A 70 20.34 12.39 1.87
C GLN A 70 20.44 13.54 0.87
N GLY A 71 19.70 13.42 -0.23
CA GLY A 71 19.48 14.48 -1.21
C GLY A 71 18.14 15.19 -1.01
N ASN A 72 18.08 16.49 -1.33
CA ASN A 72 16.83 17.24 -1.35
C ASN A 72 16.20 17.20 -2.75
N ASP A 73 15.41 16.16 -3.03
CA ASP A 73 14.80 15.93 -4.34
C ASP A 73 13.89 17.07 -4.80
N SER A 74 13.17 17.70 -3.87
CA SER A 74 12.34 18.84 -4.19
C SER A 74 13.18 20.03 -4.67
N LEU A 75 14.30 20.31 -4.01
CA LEU A 75 15.24 21.37 -4.41
C LEU A 75 15.91 21.03 -5.74
N ARG A 76 16.41 19.80 -5.92
CA ARG A 76 17.01 19.33 -7.18
C ARG A 76 16.06 19.52 -8.35
N THR A 77 14.86 18.97 -8.23
CA THR A 77 13.80 19.05 -9.24
C THR A 77 13.40 20.50 -9.53
N PHE A 78 13.29 21.34 -8.50
CA PHE A 78 13.02 22.77 -8.66
C PHE A 78 14.13 23.48 -9.43
N VAL A 79 15.39 23.20 -9.12
CA VAL A 79 16.52 23.83 -9.82
C VAL A 79 16.55 23.45 -11.29
N GLU A 80 16.35 22.17 -11.57
CA GLU A 80 16.36 21.65 -12.94
C GLU A 80 15.21 22.18 -13.79
N LEU A 81 13.98 22.21 -13.25
CA LEU A 81 12.78 22.58 -14.01
C LEU A 81 12.44 24.07 -13.94
N ALA A 82 13.00 24.83 -12.99
CA ALA A 82 12.58 26.21 -12.73
C ALA A 82 13.69 27.17 -12.26
N ALA A 83 14.92 26.70 -11.99
CA ALA A 83 16.03 27.56 -11.56
C ALA A 83 17.33 27.37 -12.36
N GLY A 84 17.22 27.14 -13.67
CA GLY A 84 18.34 27.19 -14.62
C GLY A 84 18.94 25.84 -15.01
N GLY A 85 18.28 24.72 -14.74
CA GLY A 85 18.65 23.43 -15.32
C GLY A 85 19.75 22.68 -14.56
N ALA A 86 20.28 21.63 -15.21
CA ALA A 86 21.30 20.75 -14.63
C ALA A 86 22.62 21.48 -14.31
N ASP A 87 23.00 22.48 -15.11
CA ASP A 87 24.22 23.27 -14.86
C ASP A 87 24.10 24.12 -13.60
N SER A 88 22.94 24.75 -13.37
CA SER A 88 22.63 25.44 -12.11
C SER A 88 22.66 24.48 -10.92
N LEU A 89 22.17 23.25 -11.08
CA LEU A 89 22.24 22.24 -10.03
C LEU A 89 23.70 21.87 -9.72
N ASN A 90 24.52 21.61 -10.74
CA ASN A 90 25.95 21.32 -10.57
C ASN A 90 26.72 22.52 -9.99
N ALA A 91 26.34 23.75 -10.31
CA ALA A 91 26.89 24.95 -9.69
C ALA A 91 26.46 25.07 -8.21
N LEU A 92 25.22 24.75 -7.89
CA LEU A 92 24.69 24.74 -6.53
C LEU A 92 25.39 23.69 -5.66
N VAL A 93 25.63 22.49 -6.20
CA VAL A 93 26.34 21.39 -5.52
C VAL A 93 27.79 21.75 -5.21
N ARG A 94 28.47 22.47 -6.11
CA ARG A 94 29.84 22.99 -5.89
C ARG A 94 29.87 24.23 -5.00
N GLY A 95 28.74 24.92 -4.88
CA GLY A 95 28.60 26.16 -4.14
C GLY A 95 28.56 25.97 -2.63
N ARG A 96 28.53 27.10 -1.90
CA ARG A 96 28.50 27.11 -0.44
C ARG A 96 27.22 27.69 0.18
N ASP A 97 26.32 28.22 -0.65
CA ASP A 97 25.11 28.93 -0.21
C ASP A 97 24.08 28.01 0.46
N ILE A 98 23.89 26.80 -0.08
CA ILE A 98 23.01 25.76 0.45
C ILE A 98 23.54 24.42 -0.03
N ALA A 99 23.36 23.37 0.77
CA ALA A 99 23.77 22.01 0.39
C ALA A 99 22.57 21.19 -0.13
N PRO A 100 22.51 20.83 -1.42
CA PRO A 100 21.46 19.95 -1.94
C PRO A 100 21.57 18.50 -1.45
N PHE A 101 22.77 18.12 -1.00
CA PHE A 101 23.08 16.80 -0.43
C PHE A 101 23.72 16.99 0.93
N THR A 102 23.38 16.15 1.90
CA THR A 102 23.77 16.35 3.30
C THR A 102 24.04 15.03 4.00
N TRP A 103 25.06 15.03 4.87
CA TRP A 103 25.24 14.01 5.89
C TRP A 103 24.48 14.45 7.14
N SER A 104 23.51 13.67 7.58
CA SER A 104 22.80 13.93 8.83
C SER A 104 23.17 12.90 9.86
N VAL A 105 23.67 13.35 11.00
CA VAL A 105 23.97 12.50 12.16
C VAL A 105 22.96 12.79 13.25
N ARG A 106 22.24 11.76 13.68
CA ARG A 106 21.26 11.79 14.77
C ARG A 106 21.83 11.04 15.98
N ALA A 107 21.70 11.62 17.16
CA ALA A 107 21.99 11.02 18.45
C ALA A 107 20.70 10.91 19.28
N PHE A 108 20.43 9.73 19.81
CA PHE A 108 19.24 9.49 20.65
C PHE A 108 19.51 8.41 21.70
N THR A 109 18.72 8.41 22.77
CA THR A 109 18.67 7.34 23.75
C THR A 109 17.32 6.64 23.65
N PRO A 110 17.26 5.30 23.48
CA PRO A 110 15.99 4.58 23.47
C PRO A 110 15.14 4.90 24.69
N ARG A 111 13.84 5.14 24.47
CA ARG A 111 12.85 5.54 25.48
C ARG A 111 13.00 6.96 26.04
N ASP A 112 14.03 7.72 25.67
CA ASP A 112 14.15 9.15 25.99
C ASP A 112 13.56 10.01 24.84
N PRO A 113 12.70 11.01 25.11
CA PRO A 113 12.26 11.96 24.10
C PRO A 113 13.36 12.90 23.59
N ARG A 114 14.47 13.05 24.32
CA ARG A 114 15.57 13.94 23.95
C ARG A 114 16.42 13.35 22.83
N GLU A 115 16.64 14.16 21.81
CA GLU A 115 17.43 13.78 20.65
C GLU A 115 18.23 14.97 20.15
N ALA A 116 19.38 14.71 19.53
CA ALA A 116 20.16 15.73 18.85
C ALA A 116 20.42 15.31 17.41
N ARG A 117 20.52 16.28 16.52
CA ARG A 117 20.90 16.08 15.13
C ARG A 117 21.86 17.18 14.71
N VAL A 118 22.86 16.82 13.91
CA VAL A 118 23.73 17.77 13.21
C VAL A 118 23.77 17.39 11.74
N GLU A 119 23.70 18.39 10.87
CA GLU A 119 23.72 18.25 9.43
C GLU A 119 25.03 18.85 8.89
N PHE A 120 25.71 18.08 8.06
CA PHE A 120 26.93 18.48 7.38
C PHE A 120 26.70 18.54 5.88
N ALA A 121 27.29 19.54 5.24
CA ALA A 121 27.53 19.51 3.81
C ALA A 121 28.52 18.38 3.44
N PRO A 122 28.58 17.96 2.16
CA PRO A 122 29.47 16.89 1.70
C PRO A 122 30.96 17.22 1.89
N ASP A 123 31.29 18.52 2.00
CA ASP A 123 32.62 19.05 2.28
C ASP A 123 32.97 19.09 3.79
N GLY A 124 32.04 18.67 4.66
CA GLY A 124 32.20 18.64 6.10
C GLY A 124 31.70 19.88 6.84
N ARG A 125 31.35 20.98 6.18
CA ARG A 125 30.83 22.17 6.89
C ARG A 125 29.54 21.84 7.64
N ILE A 126 29.38 22.37 8.85
CA ILE A 126 28.12 22.29 9.59
C ILE A 126 27.15 23.29 8.96
N ILE A 127 25.99 22.81 8.54
CA ILE A 127 24.95 23.62 7.87
C ILE A 127 23.66 23.72 8.69
N GLY A 128 23.58 22.93 9.76
CA GLY A 128 22.46 22.99 10.69
C GLY A 128 22.60 22.01 11.84
N PHE A 129 21.82 22.24 12.88
CA PHE A 129 21.62 21.29 13.96
C PHE A 129 20.23 21.46 14.56
N SER A 130 19.76 20.42 15.26
CA SER A 130 18.56 20.50 16.07
C SER A 130 18.68 19.67 17.33
N GLN A 131 18.01 20.10 18.39
CA GLN A 131 17.82 19.38 19.63
C GLN A 131 16.31 19.27 19.88
N VAL A 132 15.82 18.04 19.97
CA VAL A 132 14.47 17.76 20.46
C VAL A 132 14.57 17.72 21.98
N LEU A 133 13.77 18.56 22.64
CA LEU A 133 13.65 18.60 24.09
C LEU A 133 12.38 17.89 24.52
N ALA A 134 12.39 17.31 25.71
CA ALA A 134 11.18 16.79 26.31
C ALA A 134 10.19 17.94 26.55
N GLU A 135 8.90 17.63 26.49
CA GLU A 135 7.85 18.60 26.81
C GLU A 135 8.01 19.16 28.25
N GLY A 136 8.39 18.28 29.18
CA GLY A 136 8.64 18.61 30.58
C GLY A 136 9.99 19.28 30.88
N ASP A 137 10.87 19.47 29.89
CA ASP A 137 12.17 20.11 30.14
C ASP A 137 11.98 21.59 30.53
N GLN A 138 12.34 21.94 31.76
CA GLN A 138 12.26 23.31 32.23
C GLN A 138 13.50 24.10 31.80
N ARG A 139 13.28 25.32 31.29
CA ARG A 139 14.34 26.29 31.00
C ARG A 139 13.82 27.70 31.27
N PRO A 140 14.67 28.63 31.75
CA PRO A 140 14.29 30.02 31.93
C PRO A 140 13.71 30.61 30.64
N ALA A 141 12.60 31.32 30.75
CA ALA A 141 12.03 32.04 29.62
C ALA A 141 12.94 33.21 29.22
N ILE A 142 13.02 33.48 27.92
CA ILE A 142 13.73 34.64 27.37
C ILE A 142 12.75 35.66 26.79
N ALA A 143 13.03 36.94 27.03
CA ALA A 143 12.31 38.05 26.39
C ALA A 143 12.48 38.00 24.86
N ALA A 144 11.51 38.56 24.11
CA ALA A 144 11.50 38.49 22.66
C ALA A 144 12.77 39.09 22.02
N ASP A 145 13.19 40.28 22.48
CA ASP A 145 14.36 40.98 21.93
C ASP A 145 15.67 40.26 22.26
N SER A 146 15.79 39.75 23.49
CA SER A 146 16.96 38.95 23.91
C SER A 146 17.02 37.62 23.15
N GLY A 147 15.87 36.98 22.90
CA GLY A 147 15.77 35.77 22.09
C GLY A 147 16.16 36.02 20.64
N GLN A 148 15.79 37.16 20.07
CA GLN A 148 16.15 37.54 18.70
C GLN A 148 17.66 37.79 18.60
N ARG A 149 18.26 38.53 19.55
CA ARG A 149 19.72 38.73 19.59
C ARG A 149 20.47 37.40 19.71
N LEU A 150 19.97 36.48 20.53
CA LEU A 150 20.55 35.14 20.65
C LEU A 150 20.43 34.36 19.33
N ALA A 151 19.33 34.50 18.60
CA ALA A 151 19.14 33.88 17.30
C ALA A 151 20.08 34.46 16.23
N GLU A 152 20.27 35.78 16.19
CA GLU A 152 21.20 36.46 15.28
C GLU A 152 22.66 36.06 15.57
N GLN A 153 23.04 35.98 16.85
CA GLN A 153 24.34 35.43 17.26
C GLN A 153 24.53 33.98 16.82
N ALA A 154 23.46 33.17 16.88
CA ALA A 154 23.49 31.79 16.43
C ALA A 154 23.74 31.68 14.92
N LEU A 155 23.14 32.55 14.10
CA LEU A 155 23.42 32.59 12.66
C LEU A 155 24.91 32.85 12.40
N GLY A 156 25.48 33.87 13.04
CA GLY A 156 26.90 34.20 12.92
C GLY A 156 27.83 33.08 13.36
N LYS A 157 27.56 32.49 14.53
CA LYS A 157 28.42 31.45 15.12
C LYS A 157 28.36 30.12 14.36
N TRP A 158 27.18 29.70 13.91
CA TRP A 158 26.95 28.32 13.44
C TRP A 158 26.89 28.18 11.93
N ILE A 159 26.30 29.16 11.25
CA ILE A 159 26.24 29.18 9.79
C ILE A 159 27.52 29.82 9.22
N ASN A 160 28.29 30.53 10.06
CA ASN A 160 29.46 31.31 9.66
C ASN A 160 29.10 32.31 8.56
N ASP A 161 27.95 32.97 8.74
CA ASP A 161 27.40 33.94 7.80
C ASP A 161 27.07 35.23 8.55
N ARG A 162 27.32 36.38 7.91
CA ARG A 162 27.12 37.69 8.52
C ARG A 162 25.63 37.96 8.69
N ALA A 163 25.23 38.39 9.89
CA ALA A 163 23.83 38.65 10.23
C ALA A 163 23.19 39.76 9.37
N ASP A 164 23.97 40.71 8.84
CA ASP A 164 23.49 41.81 7.99
C ASP A 164 22.91 41.36 6.63
N ARG A 165 23.22 40.13 6.21
CA ARG A 165 22.65 39.50 5.00
C ARG A 165 21.30 38.84 5.23
N TRP A 166 20.82 38.83 6.47
CA TRP A 166 19.62 38.12 6.88
C TRP A 166 18.57 39.11 7.38
N LYS A 167 17.42 39.15 6.71
CA LYS A 167 16.27 39.94 7.12
C LYS A 167 15.29 39.06 7.90
N LEU A 168 14.93 39.46 9.12
CA LEU A 168 13.87 38.77 9.87
C LEU A 168 12.53 38.90 9.13
N VAL A 169 11.89 37.77 8.81
CA VAL A 169 10.61 37.71 8.10
C VAL A 169 9.46 37.19 8.94
N SER A 170 9.72 36.39 9.98
CA SER A 170 8.70 35.98 10.95
C SER A 170 9.28 35.74 12.34
N SER A 171 8.46 36.00 13.36
CA SER A 171 8.79 35.74 14.77
C SER A 171 7.60 35.05 15.45
N SER A 172 7.84 33.87 16.01
CA SER A 172 6.82 33.04 16.65
C SER A 172 7.22 32.66 18.07
N TYR A 173 6.24 32.30 18.90
CA TYR A 173 6.49 31.67 20.20
C TYR A 173 5.46 30.60 20.54
N GLU A 174 5.86 29.63 21.35
CA GLU A 174 5.02 28.57 21.90
C GLU A 174 5.37 28.34 23.38
N THR A 175 4.36 28.32 24.24
CA THR A 175 4.51 27.97 25.66
C THR A 175 4.17 26.51 25.87
N ARG A 176 5.15 25.71 26.28
CA ARG A 176 4.97 24.28 26.57
C ARG A 176 4.04 24.10 27.76
N LYS A 177 2.99 23.29 27.58
CA LYS A 177 1.93 23.11 28.59
C LYS A 177 2.42 22.46 29.89
N THR A 178 3.39 21.53 29.84
CA THR A 178 3.90 20.86 31.04
C THR A 178 4.98 21.68 31.78
N SER A 179 5.94 22.24 31.05
CA SER A 179 7.11 22.92 31.67
C SER A 179 6.94 24.43 31.82
N GLY A 180 5.98 25.06 31.12
CA GLY A 180 5.87 26.52 31.02
C GLY A 180 6.99 27.16 30.21
N ARG A 181 7.89 26.36 29.62
CA ARG A 181 9.01 26.83 28.81
C ARG A 181 8.48 27.54 27.56
N VAL A 182 9.02 28.73 27.27
CA VAL A 182 8.68 29.49 26.07
C VAL A 182 9.73 29.20 24.99
N ASP A 183 9.31 28.56 23.92
CA ASP A 183 10.14 28.29 22.75
C ASP A 183 9.83 29.35 21.68
N ARG A 184 10.85 30.07 21.21
CA ARG A 184 10.74 31.13 20.20
C ARG A 184 11.34 30.67 18.89
N THR A 185 10.68 30.97 17.78
CA THR A 185 11.16 30.63 16.42
C THR A 185 11.29 31.90 15.60
N TYR A 186 12.47 32.12 15.03
CA TYR A 186 12.78 33.25 14.18
C TYR A 186 13.12 32.73 12.78
N THR A 187 12.42 33.24 11.76
CA THR A 187 12.74 32.93 10.36
C THR A 187 13.37 34.15 9.72
N TYR A 188 14.53 33.95 9.13
CA TYR A 188 15.27 34.96 8.39
C TYR A 188 15.30 34.61 6.91
N GLU A 189 15.25 35.62 6.05
CA GLU A 189 15.38 35.50 4.60
C GLU A 189 16.65 36.21 4.14
N ARG A 190 17.41 35.55 3.27
CA ARG A 190 18.66 36.08 2.75
C ARG A 190 18.39 37.19 1.73
N THR A 191 19.06 38.33 1.85
CA THR A 191 18.80 39.54 1.04
C THR A 191 19.63 39.60 -0.23
N ASP A 192 20.83 39.01 -0.23
CA ASP A 192 21.80 39.03 -1.34
C ASP A 192 21.64 37.86 -2.33
N ARG A 193 20.86 36.84 -2.00
CA ARG A 193 20.84 35.57 -2.75
C ARG A 193 19.47 34.89 -2.77
N ARG A 194 19.11 34.33 -3.93
CA ARG A 194 17.96 33.44 -4.16
C ARG A 194 18.38 32.26 -5.05
N VAL A 195 17.62 31.17 -4.99
CA VAL A 195 17.75 30.04 -5.93
C VAL A 195 16.61 30.14 -6.94
N GLY A 196 16.89 30.64 -8.14
CA GLY A 196 15.83 31.06 -9.08
C GLY A 196 14.93 32.10 -8.42
N SER A 197 13.62 31.85 -8.39
CA SER A 197 12.64 32.70 -7.68
C SER A 197 12.49 32.39 -6.18
N ALA A 198 13.05 31.27 -5.70
CA ALA A 198 12.85 30.80 -4.34
C ALA A 198 13.79 31.52 -3.35
N PRO A 199 13.26 32.11 -2.26
CA PRO A 199 14.10 32.69 -1.21
C PRO A 199 14.90 31.63 -0.47
N LEU A 200 16.12 31.97 -0.10
CA LEU A 200 16.90 31.21 0.88
C LEU A 200 16.52 31.69 2.29
N ARG A 201 16.12 30.75 3.15
CA ARG A 201 15.68 31.05 4.52
C ARG A 201 16.50 30.29 5.55
N ALA A 202 16.63 30.89 6.72
CA ALA A 202 17.21 30.27 7.91
C ALA A 202 16.19 30.31 9.04
N GLU A 203 15.94 29.18 9.68
CA GLU A 203 15.08 29.06 10.85
C GLU A 203 15.95 28.83 12.08
N VAL A 204 15.78 29.66 13.11
CA VAL A 204 16.43 29.54 14.41
C VAL A 204 15.39 29.38 15.50
N VAL A 205 15.48 28.29 16.27
CA VAL A 205 14.61 28.04 17.42
C VAL A 205 15.41 28.22 18.71
N VAL A 206 14.91 29.05 19.62
CA VAL A 206 15.43 29.26 20.96
C VAL A 206 14.44 28.66 21.95
N ALA A 207 14.81 27.58 22.62
CA ALA A 207 13.97 26.90 23.60
C ALA A 207 14.32 27.37 25.03
N GLY A 208 13.41 28.15 25.64
CA GLY A 208 13.72 28.91 26.85
C GLY A 208 14.81 29.94 26.57
N ASN A 209 16.03 29.69 27.06
CA ASN A 209 17.19 30.58 26.96
C ASN A 209 18.35 30.00 26.13
N ALA A 210 18.14 28.93 25.38
CA ALA A 210 19.19 28.26 24.62
C ALA A 210 18.75 27.92 23.21
N VAL A 211 19.69 28.01 22.26
CA VAL A 211 19.46 27.68 20.85
C VAL A 211 19.23 26.17 20.72
N ALA A 212 18.05 25.79 20.25
CA ALA A 212 17.65 24.40 20.05
C ALA A 212 17.70 24.00 18.57
N LYS A 213 17.63 24.92 17.62
CA LYS A 213 17.69 24.59 16.19
C LYS A 213 18.27 25.74 15.37
N VAL A 214 19.07 25.39 14.36
CA VAL A 214 19.48 26.27 13.28
C VAL A 214 19.38 25.45 11.98
N ARG A 215 18.58 25.89 11.00
CA ARG A 215 18.44 25.19 9.72
C ARG A 215 18.31 26.16 8.55
N GLN A 216 19.11 25.98 7.51
CA GLN A 216 18.93 26.66 6.23
C GLN A 216 18.08 25.82 5.27
N TYR A 217 17.22 26.47 4.48
CA TYR A 217 16.43 25.81 3.45
C TYR A 217 16.03 26.79 2.35
N VAL A 218 15.71 26.24 1.18
CA VAL A 218 15.13 27.00 0.07
C VAL A 218 13.61 26.86 0.16
N ASP A 219 12.90 27.98 0.23
CA ASP A 219 11.44 27.99 0.29
C ASP A 219 10.85 27.90 -1.13
N ILE A 220 10.67 26.66 -1.59
CA ILE A 220 10.19 26.38 -2.94
C ILE A 220 8.77 26.93 -3.10
N PRO A 221 8.47 27.71 -4.16
CA PRO A 221 7.13 28.25 -4.39
C PRO A 221 6.05 27.17 -4.49
N GLU A 222 4.90 27.38 -3.85
CA GLU A 222 3.74 26.49 -3.99
C GLU A 222 3.32 26.32 -5.45
N SER A 223 3.36 27.40 -6.24
CA SER A 223 3.04 27.38 -7.67
C SER A 223 3.88 26.36 -8.44
N PHE A 224 5.16 26.20 -8.10
CA PHE A 224 6.02 25.17 -8.68
C PHE A 224 5.59 23.77 -8.23
N ARG A 225 5.40 23.54 -6.92
CA ARG A 225 5.00 22.23 -6.39
C ARG A 225 3.70 21.74 -7.03
N ARG A 226 2.72 22.64 -7.19
CA ARG A 226 1.43 22.33 -7.81
C ARG A 226 1.56 22.05 -9.30
N ARG A 227 2.35 22.83 -10.05
CA ARG A 227 2.67 22.57 -11.46
C ARG A 227 3.38 21.23 -11.64
N TYR A 228 4.33 20.91 -10.76
CA TYR A 228 5.03 19.62 -10.79
C TYR A 228 4.08 18.45 -10.47
N GLY A 229 3.17 18.60 -9.49
CA GLY A 229 2.11 17.62 -9.23
C GLY A 229 1.15 17.42 -10.43
N GLU A 230 0.77 18.52 -11.09
CA GLU A 230 -0.03 18.48 -12.33
C GLU A 230 0.72 17.75 -13.47
N MET A 231 2.02 17.95 -13.58
CA MET A 231 2.90 17.24 -14.50
C MET A 231 2.90 15.73 -14.21
N ARG A 232 3.12 15.37 -12.94
CA ARG A 232 3.23 14.00 -12.42
C ARG A 232 1.94 13.18 -12.50
N SER A 233 0.78 13.79 -12.32
CA SER A 233 -0.48 13.05 -12.43
C SER A 233 -0.71 12.42 -13.82
N ALA A 234 -0.11 12.96 -14.89
CA ALA A 234 -0.15 12.31 -16.21
C ALA A 234 0.70 11.03 -16.28
N ASN A 235 1.90 11.05 -15.67
CA ASN A 235 2.75 9.89 -15.49
C ASN A 235 2.00 8.77 -14.76
N ASP A 236 1.34 9.13 -13.65
CA ASP A 236 0.64 8.18 -12.79
C ASP A 236 -0.60 7.57 -13.48
N LEU A 237 -1.35 8.36 -14.27
CA LEU A 237 -2.48 7.83 -15.06
C LEU A 237 -2.01 6.78 -16.08
N LEU A 238 -0.92 7.05 -16.79
CA LEU A 238 -0.36 6.11 -17.77
C LEU A 238 0.09 4.80 -17.11
N ALA A 239 0.77 4.90 -15.96
CA ALA A 239 1.17 3.73 -15.17
C ALA A 239 -0.04 2.95 -14.64
N LEU A 240 -1.11 3.63 -14.23
CA LEU A 240 -2.35 2.99 -13.80
C LEU A 240 -3.01 2.18 -14.94
N ILE A 241 -3.09 2.74 -16.15
CA ILE A 241 -3.63 2.04 -17.33
C ILE A 241 -2.82 0.77 -17.61
N ALA A 242 -1.50 0.87 -17.60
CA ALA A 242 -0.60 -0.26 -17.81
C ALA A 242 -0.69 -1.31 -16.68
N GLY A 243 -0.82 -0.88 -15.42
CA GLY A 243 -1.03 -1.76 -14.27
C GLY A 243 -2.29 -2.62 -14.39
N LEU A 244 -3.36 -2.10 -15.01
CA LEU A 244 -4.55 -2.90 -15.32
C LEU A 244 -4.27 -3.97 -16.39
N GLY A 245 -3.45 -3.66 -17.40
CA GLY A 245 -2.98 -4.65 -18.37
C GLY A 245 -2.19 -5.77 -17.69
N ALA A 246 -1.29 -5.44 -16.76
CA ALA A 246 -0.54 -6.41 -15.97
C ALA A 246 -1.46 -7.31 -15.13
N LEU A 247 -2.51 -6.73 -14.51
CA LEU A 247 -3.50 -7.48 -13.75
C LEU A 247 -4.29 -8.46 -14.62
N VAL A 248 -4.67 -8.07 -15.85
CA VAL A 248 -5.33 -8.97 -16.81
C VAL A 248 -4.43 -10.15 -17.16
N ILE A 249 -3.13 -9.91 -17.39
CA ILE A 249 -2.16 -10.99 -17.66
C ILE A 249 -2.02 -11.93 -16.47
N ALA A 250 -1.91 -11.39 -15.25
CA ALA A 250 -1.83 -12.19 -14.03
C ALA A 250 -3.07 -13.08 -13.83
N ILE A 251 -4.27 -12.53 -14.04
CA ILE A 251 -5.54 -13.30 -13.97
C ILE A 251 -5.56 -14.40 -15.04
N ALA A 252 -5.15 -14.10 -16.27
CA ALA A 252 -5.06 -15.10 -17.34
C ALA A 252 -4.11 -16.24 -16.96
N GLY A 253 -2.96 -15.94 -16.35
CA GLY A 253 -2.02 -16.93 -15.82
C GLY A 253 -2.61 -17.80 -14.71
N ILE A 254 -3.27 -17.20 -13.72
CA ILE A 254 -3.95 -17.94 -12.64
C ILE A 254 -5.00 -18.90 -13.21
N VAL A 255 -5.85 -18.41 -14.11
CA VAL A 255 -6.90 -19.21 -14.74
C VAL A 255 -6.31 -20.35 -15.56
N PHE A 256 -5.24 -20.09 -16.29
CA PHE A 256 -4.54 -21.10 -17.09
C PHE A 256 -3.95 -22.22 -16.22
N VAL A 257 -3.20 -21.86 -15.16
CA VAL A 257 -2.61 -22.82 -14.23
C VAL A 257 -3.68 -23.63 -13.50
N ALA A 258 -4.77 -23.00 -13.07
CA ALA A 258 -5.86 -23.69 -12.37
C ALA A 258 -6.55 -24.75 -13.25
N ARG A 259 -6.58 -24.56 -14.58
CA ARG A 259 -7.07 -25.58 -15.52
C ARG A 259 -6.06 -26.71 -15.69
N ALA A 260 -4.79 -26.38 -15.86
CA ALA A 260 -3.73 -27.36 -16.11
C ALA A 260 -3.28 -28.14 -14.87
N SER A 261 -3.51 -27.63 -13.66
CA SER A 261 -3.22 -28.35 -12.42
C SER A 261 -4.03 -29.64 -12.22
N ARG A 262 -4.99 -29.92 -13.13
CA ARG A 262 -5.76 -31.17 -13.15
C ARG A 262 -5.00 -32.35 -13.76
N THR A 263 -3.95 -32.09 -14.54
CA THR A 263 -3.23 -33.11 -15.32
C THR A 263 -1.81 -33.34 -14.83
N SER A 264 -1.49 -32.94 -13.58
CA SER A 264 -0.13 -33.00 -12.99
C SER A 264 0.98 -32.38 -13.84
N ALA A 265 0.62 -31.48 -14.77
CA ALA A 265 1.54 -30.92 -15.75
C ALA A 265 2.43 -29.78 -15.20
N VAL A 266 2.11 -29.20 -14.05
CA VAL A 266 2.80 -28.01 -13.54
C VAL A 266 4.03 -28.39 -12.73
N ARG A 267 5.22 -27.88 -13.08
CA ARG A 267 6.48 -28.13 -12.36
C ARG A 267 6.66 -27.24 -11.12
N TRP A 268 5.72 -27.33 -10.18
CA TRP A 268 5.66 -26.48 -8.97
C TRP A 268 6.96 -26.41 -8.17
N ARG A 269 7.64 -27.55 -7.97
CA ARG A 269 8.83 -27.61 -7.11
C ARG A 269 9.96 -26.72 -7.65
N ALA A 270 10.19 -26.74 -8.96
CA ALA A 270 11.28 -25.97 -9.57
C ALA A 270 10.97 -24.47 -9.54
N ALA A 271 9.75 -24.09 -9.94
CA ALA A 271 9.32 -22.69 -9.92
C ALA A 271 9.30 -22.09 -8.51
N MET A 272 8.76 -22.81 -7.52
CA MET A 272 8.76 -22.36 -6.12
C MET A 272 10.15 -22.35 -5.48
N PHE A 273 11.08 -23.18 -5.95
CA PHE A 273 12.48 -23.10 -5.50
C PHE A 273 13.14 -21.80 -5.96
N VAL A 274 12.99 -21.43 -7.24
CA VAL A 274 13.51 -20.14 -7.75
C VAL A 274 12.83 -18.97 -7.05
N GLY A 275 11.50 -19.01 -6.91
CA GLY A 275 10.77 -18.03 -6.11
C GLY A 275 11.29 -17.94 -4.68
N GLY A 276 11.56 -19.07 -4.04
CA GLY A 276 12.16 -19.13 -2.70
C GLY A 276 13.55 -18.50 -2.63
N VAL A 277 14.42 -18.72 -3.62
CA VAL A 277 15.74 -18.06 -3.69
C VAL A 277 15.59 -16.55 -3.81
N ILE A 278 14.72 -16.07 -4.71
CA ILE A 278 14.42 -14.64 -4.86
C ILE A 278 13.88 -14.08 -3.54
N GLY A 279 12.95 -14.79 -2.90
CA GLY A 279 12.39 -14.40 -1.61
C GLY A 279 13.41 -14.33 -0.48
N VAL A 280 14.36 -15.28 -0.42
CA VAL A 280 15.46 -15.28 0.56
C VAL A 280 16.42 -14.11 0.32
N LEU A 281 16.73 -13.79 -0.94
CA LEU A 281 17.55 -12.63 -1.29
C LEU A 281 16.85 -11.32 -0.92
N THR A 282 15.55 -11.19 -1.19
CA THR A 282 14.74 -10.03 -0.79
C THR A 282 14.64 -9.89 0.74
N LEU A 283 14.46 -11.00 1.46
CA LEU A 283 14.54 -11.02 2.93
C LEU A 283 15.91 -10.55 3.41
N GLY A 284 16.99 -11.11 2.84
CA GLY A 284 18.36 -10.72 3.14
C GLY A 284 18.61 -9.23 2.91
N ALA A 285 18.16 -8.69 1.78
CA ALA A 285 18.24 -7.26 1.47
C ALA A 285 17.47 -6.41 2.50
N GLY A 286 16.26 -6.81 2.87
CA GLY A 286 15.49 -6.10 3.92
C GLY A 286 16.16 -6.14 5.30
N LEU A 287 16.84 -7.23 5.66
CA LEU A 287 17.63 -7.33 6.89
C LEU A 287 18.93 -6.53 6.81
N ASN A 288 19.54 -6.44 5.62
CA ASN A 288 20.75 -5.67 5.36
C ASN A 288 20.53 -4.16 5.60
N GLU A 289 19.31 -3.67 5.36
CA GLU A 289 18.88 -2.29 5.65
C GLU A 289 18.65 -1.98 7.15
N MET A 290 18.81 -2.97 8.05
CA MET A 290 18.60 -2.79 9.50
C MET A 290 19.48 -1.67 10.08
N THR A 291 20.74 -1.57 9.65
CA THR A 291 21.67 -0.55 10.14
C THR A 291 21.21 0.86 9.77
N ALA A 292 20.80 1.07 8.51
CA ALA A 292 20.28 2.34 8.02
C ALA A 292 18.92 2.69 8.66
N SER A 293 18.08 1.67 8.90
CA SER A 293 16.74 1.84 9.49
C SER A 293 16.77 2.51 10.87
N TRP A 294 17.86 2.37 11.64
CA TRP A 294 18.01 3.05 12.94
C TRP A 294 17.96 4.58 12.85
N TYR A 295 18.29 5.16 11.69
CA TYR A 295 18.15 6.60 11.48
C TYR A 295 16.70 7.07 11.65
N ASN A 296 15.73 6.24 11.26
CA ASN A 296 14.29 6.46 11.40
C ASN A 296 13.66 5.76 12.63
N TYR A 297 14.49 5.35 13.60
CA TYR A 297 14.01 4.74 14.84
C TYR A 297 13.13 5.72 15.63
N ASP A 298 11.95 5.29 16.05
CA ASP A 298 11.10 6.06 16.96
C ASP A 298 11.59 5.83 18.40
N SER A 299 12.10 6.89 19.05
CA SER A 299 12.63 6.82 20.41
C SER A 299 11.57 6.45 21.46
N ALA A 300 10.28 6.51 21.13
CA ALA A 300 9.22 6.01 22.00
C ALA A 300 9.22 4.48 22.12
N LEU A 301 9.76 3.78 21.13
CA LEU A 301 9.72 2.31 21.06
C LEU A 301 10.87 1.67 21.80
N SER A 302 10.76 0.39 22.17
CA SER A 302 11.92 -0.41 22.60
C SER A 302 12.79 -0.84 21.40
N PRO A 303 14.14 -0.94 21.58
CA PRO A 303 15.06 -1.42 20.54
C PRO A 303 14.66 -2.77 19.94
N THR A 304 14.25 -3.71 20.81
CA THR A 304 13.85 -5.06 20.40
C THR A 304 12.57 -5.05 19.57
N ALA A 305 11.54 -4.32 20.00
CA ALA A 305 10.28 -4.24 19.22
C ALA A 305 10.52 -3.64 17.84
N PHE A 306 11.38 -2.62 17.74
CA PHE A 306 11.78 -2.04 16.47
C PHE A 306 12.50 -3.04 15.56
N GLN A 307 13.50 -3.76 16.07
CA GLN A 307 14.25 -4.76 15.30
C GLN A 307 13.35 -5.89 14.80
N VAL A 308 12.48 -6.43 15.67
CA VAL A 308 11.52 -7.47 15.29
C VAL A 308 10.54 -6.95 14.23
N ARG A 309 10.13 -5.67 14.30
CA ARG A 309 9.28 -5.05 13.27
C ARG A 309 9.98 -5.01 11.90
N ILE A 310 11.25 -4.62 11.85
CA ILE A 310 12.03 -4.60 10.60
C ILE A 310 12.20 -6.02 10.06
N ALA A 311 12.61 -6.97 10.90
CA ALA A 311 12.77 -8.38 10.52
C ALA A 311 11.46 -9.00 10.01
N PHE A 312 10.34 -8.68 10.67
CA PHE A 312 9.01 -9.11 10.24
C PHE A 312 8.62 -8.51 8.88
N GLY A 313 8.88 -7.21 8.65
CA GLY A 313 8.66 -6.56 7.36
C GLY A 313 9.48 -7.20 6.24
N ALA A 314 10.77 -7.49 6.50
CA ALA A 314 11.64 -8.17 5.55
C ALA A 314 11.19 -9.61 5.24
N LEU A 315 10.71 -10.36 6.26
CA LEU A 315 10.13 -11.69 6.08
C LEU A 315 8.86 -11.67 5.23
N LEU A 316 7.97 -10.70 5.48
CA LEU A 316 6.75 -10.53 4.70
C LEU A 316 7.07 -10.17 3.24
N ALA A 317 8.00 -9.24 3.01
CA ALA A 317 8.45 -8.85 1.68
C ALA A 317 9.06 -10.04 0.93
N GLY A 318 10.02 -10.75 1.54
CA GLY A 318 10.65 -11.93 0.95
C GLY A 318 9.65 -13.05 0.65
N GLY A 319 8.76 -13.35 1.59
CA GLY A 319 7.72 -14.36 1.41
C GLY A 319 6.75 -14.04 0.28
N LEU A 320 6.25 -12.79 0.22
CA LEU A 320 5.32 -12.35 -0.82
C LEU A 320 6.00 -12.33 -2.20
N THR A 321 7.19 -11.73 -2.31
CA THR A 321 7.95 -11.70 -3.57
C THR A 321 8.25 -13.11 -4.05
N GLY A 322 8.69 -14.01 -3.16
CA GLY A 322 8.99 -15.39 -3.54
C GLY A 322 7.77 -16.19 -3.99
N LEU A 323 6.61 -15.99 -3.35
CA LEU A 323 5.34 -16.58 -3.79
C LEU A 323 4.93 -16.04 -5.16
N LEU A 324 4.91 -14.71 -5.35
CA LEU A 324 4.55 -14.08 -6.62
C LEU A 324 5.47 -14.53 -7.75
N ALA A 325 6.80 -14.49 -7.53
CA ALA A 325 7.78 -14.96 -8.50
C ALA A 325 7.58 -16.44 -8.85
N GLY A 326 7.42 -17.31 -7.85
CA GLY A 326 7.22 -18.74 -8.06
C GLY A 326 5.93 -19.09 -8.79
N PHE A 327 4.80 -18.46 -8.45
CA PHE A 327 3.52 -18.68 -9.12
C PHE A 327 3.53 -18.20 -10.58
N THR A 328 4.04 -16.99 -10.83
CA THR A 328 4.16 -16.46 -12.19
C THR A 328 5.09 -17.33 -13.04
N LEU A 329 6.24 -17.73 -12.50
CA LEU A 329 7.20 -18.59 -13.19
C LEU A 329 6.61 -19.97 -13.51
N ALA A 330 5.81 -20.56 -12.61
CA ALA A 330 5.11 -21.82 -12.86
C ALA A 330 4.08 -21.68 -13.99
N ALA A 331 3.33 -20.56 -14.02
CA ALA A 331 2.37 -20.28 -15.07
C ALA A 331 3.05 -20.06 -16.43
N ALA A 332 4.11 -19.25 -16.45
CA ALA A 332 4.87 -18.94 -17.64
C ALA A 332 5.55 -20.20 -18.20
N GLU A 333 6.19 -21.01 -17.36
CA GLU A 333 6.86 -22.25 -17.79
C GLU A 333 5.89 -23.19 -18.47
N LEU A 334 4.76 -23.49 -17.83
CA LEU A 334 3.76 -24.37 -18.39
C LEU A 334 3.24 -23.82 -19.72
N ALA A 335 2.95 -22.52 -19.80
CA ALA A 335 2.44 -21.91 -21.02
C ALA A 335 3.48 -21.99 -22.15
N THR A 336 4.73 -21.62 -21.88
CA THR A 336 5.83 -21.65 -22.85
C THR A 336 6.12 -23.07 -23.32
N ARG A 337 6.15 -24.04 -22.42
CA ARG A 337 6.39 -25.45 -22.74
C ARG A 337 5.36 -26.00 -23.72
N LEU A 338 4.09 -25.62 -23.56
CA LEU A 338 3.02 -26.02 -24.46
C LEU A 338 3.00 -25.22 -25.77
N ALA A 339 3.34 -23.93 -25.71
CA ALA A 339 3.31 -23.03 -26.87
C ALA A 339 4.51 -23.23 -27.82
N PHE A 340 5.68 -23.55 -27.26
CA PHE A 340 6.96 -23.60 -27.93
C PHE A 340 7.76 -24.84 -27.48
N PRO A 341 7.30 -26.07 -27.78
CA PRO A 341 7.89 -27.32 -27.30
C PRO A 341 9.35 -27.52 -27.78
N GLU A 342 9.74 -26.87 -28.87
CA GLU A 342 11.10 -26.91 -29.40
C GLU A 342 12.11 -26.05 -28.63
N GLN A 343 11.67 -25.16 -27.76
CA GLN A 343 12.58 -24.35 -26.95
C GLN A 343 13.28 -25.19 -25.87
N LEU A 344 14.43 -24.70 -25.41
CA LEU A 344 15.21 -25.34 -24.36
C LEU A 344 14.41 -25.37 -23.04
N ASP A 345 14.42 -26.54 -22.38
CA ASP A 345 13.80 -26.73 -21.08
C ASP A 345 14.58 -25.94 -20.01
N TRP A 346 13.90 -24.97 -19.38
CA TRP A 346 14.49 -24.05 -18.41
C TRP A 346 15.21 -24.77 -17.26
N TRP A 347 14.67 -25.92 -16.85
CA TRP A 347 15.17 -26.67 -15.70
C TRP A 347 16.33 -27.60 -16.05
N LYS A 348 16.63 -27.79 -17.35
CA LYS A 348 17.76 -28.61 -17.83
C LYS A 348 18.94 -27.75 -18.31
N LEU A 349 18.81 -26.41 -18.29
CA LEU A 349 19.86 -25.48 -18.74
C LEU A 349 21.20 -25.70 -18.03
N TRP A 350 21.19 -25.92 -16.72
CA TRP A 350 22.41 -26.21 -15.98
C TRP A 350 23.09 -27.49 -16.49
N ARG A 351 22.33 -28.58 -16.70
CA ARG A 351 22.86 -29.85 -17.22
C ARG A 351 23.49 -29.69 -18.61
N TYR A 352 22.84 -28.90 -19.47
CA TYR A 352 23.24 -28.70 -20.87
C TYR A 352 24.05 -27.42 -21.11
N ARG A 353 24.62 -26.80 -20.07
CA ARG A 353 25.44 -25.57 -20.19
C ARG A 353 26.70 -25.69 -21.07
N GLY A 354 27.11 -26.91 -21.42
CA GLY A 354 28.23 -27.19 -22.33
C GLY A 354 27.83 -27.27 -23.82
N THR A 355 26.57 -26.98 -24.16
CA THR A 355 26.10 -27.04 -25.55
C THR A 355 26.21 -25.70 -26.26
N ARG A 356 26.33 -25.73 -27.59
CA ARG A 356 26.38 -24.54 -28.46
C ARG A 356 25.12 -23.70 -28.32
N GLU A 357 23.97 -24.35 -28.18
CA GLU A 357 22.67 -23.71 -28.02
C GLU A 357 22.64 -22.92 -26.71
N VAL A 358 22.93 -23.53 -25.55
CA VAL A 358 22.92 -22.79 -24.27
C VAL A 358 23.97 -21.68 -24.28
N ALA A 359 25.20 -21.97 -24.72
CA ALA A 359 26.27 -20.97 -24.83
C ALA A 359 25.86 -19.76 -25.69
N SER A 360 25.22 -20.01 -26.84
CA SER A 360 24.74 -18.93 -27.71
C SER A 360 23.65 -18.08 -27.05
N ARG A 361 22.74 -18.65 -26.25
CA ARG A 361 21.70 -17.86 -25.55
C ARG A 361 22.30 -17.02 -24.43
N VAL A 362 23.29 -17.56 -23.71
CA VAL A 362 24.04 -16.82 -22.69
C VAL A 362 24.79 -15.66 -23.33
N ALA A 363 25.56 -15.92 -24.40
CA ALA A 363 26.28 -14.88 -25.14
C ALA A 363 25.33 -13.81 -25.71
N SER A 364 24.21 -14.21 -26.29
CA SER A 364 23.18 -13.28 -26.77
C SER A 364 22.58 -12.44 -25.66
N GLY A 365 22.42 -12.97 -24.44
CA GLY A 365 21.94 -12.19 -23.29
C GLY A 365 22.85 -11.01 -22.98
N TYR A 366 24.16 -11.24 -22.92
CA TYR A 366 25.13 -10.15 -22.75
C TYR A 366 25.14 -9.17 -23.93
N ALA A 367 25.08 -9.68 -25.16
CA ALA A 367 25.01 -8.83 -26.35
C ALA A 367 23.78 -7.92 -26.32
N VAL A 368 22.61 -8.46 -25.99
CA VAL A 368 21.35 -7.71 -25.88
C VAL A 368 21.43 -6.67 -24.77
N ALA A 369 22.03 -6.97 -23.61
CA ALA A 369 22.25 -5.98 -22.57
C ALA A 369 23.13 -4.81 -23.06
N THR A 370 24.24 -5.10 -23.76
CA THR A 370 25.10 -4.03 -24.33
C THR A 370 24.40 -3.18 -25.39
N ILE A 371 23.54 -3.79 -26.21
CA ILE A 371 22.69 -3.08 -27.17
C ILE A 371 21.69 -2.18 -26.42
N GLY A 372 21.06 -2.69 -25.35
CA GLY A 372 20.16 -1.92 -24.50
C GLY A 372 20.83 -0.68 -23.91
N PHE A 373 22.05 -0.80 -23.38
CA PHE A 373 22.79 0.37 -22.88
C PHE A 373 23.09 1.41 -23.96
N ALA A 374 23.50 0.95 -25.15
CA ALA A 374 23.75 1.85 -26.28
C ALA A 374 22.47 2.56 -26.72
N TYR A 375 21.36 1.83 -26.79
CA TYR A 375 20.04 2.36 -27.12
C TYR A 375 19.59 3.41 -26.10
N VAL A 376 19.63 3.11 -24.80
CA VAL A 376 19.16 4.04 -23.76
C VAL A 376 20.03 5.30 -23.72
N ALA A 377 21.36 5.16 -23.84
CA ALA A 377 22.26 6.31 -23.92
C ALA A 377 21.95 7.17 -25.17
N LEU A 378 21.75 6.55 -26.34
CA LEU A 378 21.39 7.28 -27.55
C LEU A 378 20.00 7.94 -27.43
N PHE A 379 19.02 7.23 -26.90
CA PHE A 379 17.66 7.70 -26.68
C PHE A 379 17.65 8.95 -25.81
N TYR A 380 18.35 8.92 -24.67
CA TYR A 380 18.42 10.08 -23.79
C TYR A 380 19.22 11.23 -24.36
N LEU A 381 20.32 10.96 -25.09
CA LEU A 381 21.03 12.02 -25.80
C LEU A 381 20.09 12.72 -26.78
N VAL A 382 19.46 11.97 -27.69
CA VAL A 382 18.58 12.52 -28.73
C VAL A 382 17.38 13.25 -28.13
N THR A 383 16.67 12.63 -27.19
CA THR A 383 15.44 13.22 -26.64
C THR A 383 15.71 14.47 -25.81
N ARG A 384 16.83 14.52 -25.07
CA ARG A 384 17.21 15.72 -24.32
C ARG A 384 17.71 16.84 -25.23
N THR A 385 18.53 16.54 -26.24
CA THR A 385 19.12 17.58 -27.09
C THR A 385 18.20 18.06 -28.20
N MET A 386 17.42 17.17 -28.82
CA MET A 386 16.57 17.50 -29.96
C MET A 386 15.12 17.79 -29.57
N LEU A 387 14.60 17.14 -28.53
CA LEU A 387 13.18 17.26 -28.13
C LEU A 387 12.97 18.03 -26.82
N GLY A 388 14.05 18.38 -26.11
CA GLY A 388 13.98 19.07 -24.82
C GLY A 388 13.32 18.26 -23.70
N TRP A 389 13.35 16.93 -23.79
CA TRP A 389 12.78 16.06 -22.75
C TRP A 389 13.61 16.16 -21.46
N TRP A 390 12.93 16.05 -20.32
CA TRP A 390 13.56 16.14 -19.00
C TRP A 390 13.51 14.79 -18.27
N VAL A 391 14.62 14.47 -17.61
CA VAL A 391 14.79 13.38 -16.64
C VAL A 391 15.63 13.92 -15.48
N PRO A 392 15.33 13.55 -14.22
CA PRO A 392 16.08 14.00 -13.06
C PRO A 392 17.57 13.69 -13.17
N SER A 393 18.43 14.60 -12.70
CA SER A 393 19.85 14.27 -12.51
C SER A 393 20.01 13.34 -11.33
N GLU A 394 20.81 12.29 -11.43
CA GLU A 394 21.05 11.33 -10.34
C GLU A 394 22.51 11.30 -9.87
N MET A 395 22.72 10.79 -8.65
CA MET A 395 24.07 10.50 -8.14
C MET A 395 24.53 9.15 -8.68
N LEU A 396 25.80 9.06 -9.08
CA LEU A 396 26.42 7.78 -9.45
C LEU A 396 26.66 6.86 -8.24
N ASP A 397 26.80 7.46 -7.05
CA ASP A 397 27.07 6.76 -5.80
C ASP A 397 26.15 7.32 -4.71
N ASP A 398 25.40 6.42 -4.07
CA ASP A 398 24.71 6.71 -2.81
C ASP A 398 25.53 6.12 -1.67
N PRO A 399 26.19 6.96 -0.83
CA PRO A 399 26.99 6.53 0.30
C PRO A 399 26.24 5.66 1.33
N ASN A 400 24.90 5.63 1.32
CA ASN A 400 24.16 4.74 2.19
C ASN A 400 24.27 3.27 1.76
N LEU A 401 24.42 2.98 0.47
CA LEU A 401 24.51 1.61 -0.05
C LEU A 401 25.74 0.90 0.52
N ILE A 402 26.89 1.57 0.46
CA ILE A 402 28.16 1.05 0.99
C ILE A 402 28.18 0.96 2.52
N ALA A 403 27.28 1.68 3.21
CA ALA A 403 27.17 1.67 4.66
C ALA A 403 26.40 0.45 5.21
N THR A 404 25.82 -0.38 4.34
CA THR A 404 25.15 -1.62 4.74
C THR A 404 26.15 -2.77 4.93
N PRO A 405 25.86 -3.80 5.75
CA PRO A 405 26.76 -4.94 5.95
C PRO A 405 27.14 -5.70 4.66
N MET A 406 26.22 -5.79 3.69
CA MET A 406 26.40 -6.46 2.41
C MET A 406 25.92 -5.55 1.26
N PRO A 407 26.72 -4.55 0.83
CA PRO A 407 26.28 -3.53 -0.13
C PRO A 407 25.81 -4.06 -1.49
N TRP A 408 26.33 -5.22 -1.90
CA TRP A 408 26.00 -5.89 -3.15
C TRP A 408 24.64 -6.61 -3.14
N LEU A 409 24.06 -6.88 -1.95
CA LEU A 409 22.93 -7.81 -1.81
C LEU A 409 21.63 -7.26 -2.40
N SER A 410 21.31 -5.99 -2.15
CA SER A 410 20.09 -5.35 -2.66
C SER A 410 20.09 -5.29 -4.18
N GLY A 411 21.21 -4.89 -4.79
CA GLY A 411 21.40 -4.87 -6.25
C GLY A 411 21.15 -6.25 -6.87
N ILE A 412 21.79 -7.31 -6.36
CA ILE A 412 21.59 -8.68 -6.87
C ILE A 412 20.15 -9.15 -6.69
N ALA A 413 19.55 -8.90 -5.51
CA ALA A 413 18.18 -9.32 -5.21
C ALA A 413 17.16 -8.67 -6.16
N VAL A 414 17.26 -7.36 -6.37
CA VAL A 414 16.36 -6.59 -7.24
C VAL A 414 16.56 -7.00 -8.71
N SER A 415 17.80 -7.06 -9.21
CA SER A 415 18.09 -7.45 -10.58
C SER A 415 17.62 -8.87 -10.91
N LEU A 416 17.80 -9.82 -9.98
CA LEU A 416 17.33 -11.19 -10.18
C LEU A 416 15.80 -11.26 -10.16
N ASN A 417 15.15 -10.53 -9.25
CA ASN A 417 13.71 -10.46 -9.20
C ASN A 417 13.13 -9.86 -10.49
N ALA A 418 13.62 -8.70 -10.93
CA ALA A 418 13.18 -8.05 -12.17
C ALA A 418 13.43 -8.96 -13.38
N GLY A 419 14.66 -9.46 -13.54
CA GLY A 419 15.05 -10.30 -14.65
C GLY A 419 14.31 -11.64 -14.74
N VAL A 420 13.80 -12.21 -13.65
CA VAL A 420 12.99 -13.45 -13.71
C VAL A 420 11.50 -13.15 -13.73
N TRP A 421 11.01 -12.34 -12.80
CA TRP A 421 9.58 -12.13 -12.61
C TRP A 421 8.97 -11.28 -13.72
N GLU A 422 9.63 -10.21 -14.14
CA GLU A 422 9.07 -9.33 -15.19
C GLU A 422 9.12 -9.99 -16.56
N GLU A 423 10.21 -10.72 -16.87
CA GLU A 423 10.31 -11.51 -18.10
C GLU A 423 9.23 -12.58 -18.19
N THR A 424 8.92 -13.23 -17.08
CA THR A 424 7.88 -14.26 -17.04
C THR A 424 6.48 -13.67 -17.08
N LEU A 425 6.24 -12.55 -16.36
CA LEU A 425 4.93 -11.89 -16.31
C LEU A 425 4.58 -11.18 -17.61
N PHE A 426 5.48 -10.36 -18.15
CA PHE A 426 5.15 -9.45 -19.25
C PHE A 426 5.45 -10.03 -20.63
N ARG A 427 6.33 -11.03 -20.75
CA ARG A 427 6.71 -11.61 -22.05
C ARG A 427 6.34 -13.08 -22.14
N ALA A 428 6.97 -13.95 -21.36
CA ALA A 428 6.83 -15.39 -21.55
C ALA A 428 5.38 -15.86 -21.38
N LEU A 429 4.71 -15.48 -20.28
CA LEU A 429 3.32 -15.87 -20.03
C LEU A 429 2.35 -15.36 -21.10
N PRO A 430 2.18 -14.04 -21.33
CA PRO A 430 1.15 -13.54 -22.23
C PRO A 430 1.38 -13.95 -23.69
N LEU A 431 2.62 -13.96 -24.17
CA LEU A 431 2.92 -14.38 -25.56
C LEU A 431 2.70 -15.88 -25.75
N SER A 432 3.00 -16.70 -24.74
CA SER A 432 2.74 -18.14 -24.81
C SER A 432 1.25 -18.44 -24.76
N LEU A 433 0.49 -17.78 -23.87
CA LEU A 433 -0.96 -17.89 -23.82
C LEU A 433 -1.60 -17.43 -25.14
N LEU A 434 -1.12 -16.35 -25.73
CA LEU A 434 -1.58 -15.87 -27.03
C LEU A 434 -1.24 -16.87 -28.15
N SER A 435 -0.02 -17.40 -28.19
CA SER A 435 0.40 -18.43 -29.15
C SER A 435 -0.50 -19.67 -29.10
N LEU A 436 -0.80 -20.16 -27.89
CA LEU A 436 -1.74 -21.26 -27.66
C LEU A 436 -3.17 -20.89 -28.08
N TRP A 437 -3.62 -19.69 -27.75
CA TRP A 437 -4.95 -19.22 -28.10
C TRP A 437 -5.11 -19.07 -29.60
N VAL A 438 -4.13 -18.53 -30.33
CA VAL A 438 -4.15 -18.36 -31.80
C VAL A 438 -4.07 -19.70 -32.50
N GLY A 439 -3.22 -20.63 -32.03
CA GLY A 439 -3.07 -21.96 -32.63
C GLY A 439 -2.70 -21.86 -34.11
N GLN A 440 -3.40 -22.61 -34.97
CA GLN A 440 -3.19 -22.60 -36.43
C GLN A 440 -4.16 -21.67 -37.19
N ARG A 441 -4.78 -20.70 -36.51
CA ARG A 441 -5.71 -19.76 -37.15
C ARG A 441 -5.01 -18.91 -38.23
N PRO A 442 -5.74 -18.49 -39.29
CA PRO A 442 -5.19 -17.58 -40.30
C PRO A 442 -4.74 -16.27 -39.66
N GLY A 443 -3.69 -15.65 -40.21
CA GLY A 443 -3.15 -14.40 -39.69
C GLY A 443 -2.36 -14.53 -38.38
N ARG A 444 -1.87 -15.73 -38.02
CA ARG A 444 -1.06 -15.97 -36.80
C ARG A 444 0.07 -14.94 -36.60
N ARG A 445 0.77 -14.57 -37.67
CA ARG A 445 1.85 -13.56 -37.62
C ARG A 445 1.35 -12.20 -37.14
N TRP A 446 0.19 -11.75 -37.62
CA TRP A 446 -0.43 -10.48 -37.22
C TRP A 446 -0.87 -10.52 -35.76
N TRP A 447 -1.50 -11.61 -35.31
CA TRP A 447 -1.88 -11.77 -33.90
C TRP A 447 -0.67 -11.75 -32.97
N MET A 448 0.39 -12.48 -33.32
CA MET A 448 1.62 -12.48 -32.53
C MET A 448 2.29 -11.10 -32.51
N ALA A 449 2.33 -10.39 -33.63
CA ALA A 449 2.85 -9.01 -33.69
C ALA A 449 2.02 -8.05 -32.81
N ALA A 450 0.69 -8.15 -32.86
CA ALA A 450 -0.18 -7.37 -31.98
C ALA A 450 0.04 -7.71 -30.50
N GLY A 451 0.28 -8.99 -30.18
CA GLY A 451 0.65 -9.43 -28.84
C GLY A 451 1.97 -8.86 -28.34
N VAL A 452 2.99 -8.81 -29.21
CA VAL A 452 4.28 -8.15 -28.93
C VAL A 452 4.05 -6.69 -28.60
N VAL A 453 3.31 -5.96 -29.42
CA VAL A 453 3.02 -4.52 -29.18
C VAL A 453 2.23 -4.32 -27.89
N ALA A 454 1.18 -5.10 -27.65
CA ALA A 454 0.33 -4.96 -26.47
C ALA A 454 1.10 -5.25 -25.16
N THR A 455 1.92 -6.30 -25.15
CA THR A 455 2.74 -6.65 -23.98
C THR A 455 3.85 -5.63 -23.74
N ALA A 456 4.49 -5.13 -24.81
CA ALA A 456 5.49 -4.08 -24.72
C ALA A 456 4.92 -2.74 -24.23
N LEU A 457 3.72 -2.34 -24.70
CA LEU A 457 3.03 -1.15 -24.20
C LEU A 457 2.70 -1.28 -22.71
N THR A 458 2.21 -2.45 -22.31
CA THR A 458 1.89 -2.74 -20.90
C THR A 458 3.14 -2.64 -20.04
N PHE A 459 4.25 -3.26 -20.45
CA PHE A 459 5.50 -3.22 -19.70
C PHE A 459 6.14 -1.84 -19.67
N GLY A 460 6.23 -1.15 -20.82
CA GLY A 460 6.84 0.16 -20.91
C GLY A 460 6.09 1.19 -20.09
N PHE A 461 4.77 1.31 -20.29
CA PHE A 461 3.98 2.31 -19.59
C PHE A 461 3.74 1.99 -18.12
N ALA A 462 3.95 0.75 -17.65
CA ALA A 462 3.96 0.43 -16.22
C ALA A 462 5.04 1.20 -15.45
N HIS A 463 6.08 1.67 -16.16
CA HIS A 463 7.18 2.46 -15.62
C HIS A 463 7.02 3.96 -15.90
N SER A 464 5.90 4.40 -16.47
CA SER A 464 5.66 5.84 -16.72
C SER A 464 5.58 6.65 -15.43
N ASN A 465 5.43 6.01 -14.26
CA ASN A 465 5.45 6.66 -12.95
C ASN A 465 6.85 7.11 -12.50
N TYR A 466 7.95 6.81 -13.20
CA TYR A 466 9.21 7.51 -12.96
C TYR A 466 9.10 8.98 -13.35
N ALA A 467 9.83 9.86 -12.65
CA ALA A 467 9.83 11.28 -12.96
C ALA A 467 10.50 11.52 -14.32
N SER A 468 9.74 12.02 -15.29
CA SER A 468 10.23 12.42 -16.60
C SER A 468 9.20 13.30 -17.30
N TRP A 469 9.63 14.10 -18.28
CA TRP A 469 8.74 14.91 -19.12
C TRP A 469 9.15 14.86 -20.59
N PRO A 470 8.23 14.69 -21.55
CA PRO A 470 6.77 14.50 -21.42
C PRO A 470 6.40 13.22 -20.65
N PRO A 471 5.15 13.07 -20.17
CA PRO A 471 4.83 12.06 -19.15
C PRO A 471 4.87 10.61 -19.67
N TYR A 472 4.94 10.43 -20.99
CA TYR A 472 5.07 9.13 -21.64
C TYR A 472 6.52 8.77 -21.99
N SER A 473 7.51 9.64 -21.73
CA SER A 473 8.87 9.46 -22.24
C SER A 473 9.51 8.15 -21.79
N ARG A 474 9.39 7.81 -20.49
CA ARG A 474 9.87 6.53 -19.95
C ARG A 474 9.14 5.33 -20.53
N GLY A 475 7.82 5.48 -20.77
CA GLY A 475 7.01 4.45 -21.42
C GLY A 475 7.43 4.17 -22.86
N VAL A 476 7.73 5.23 -23.63
CA VAL A 476 8.20 5.12 -25.03
C VAL A 476 9.60 4.52 -25.11
N GLU A 477 10.52 4.94 -24.22
CA GLU A 477 11.87 4.36 -24.12
C GLU A 477 11.80 2.84 -24.00
N ILE A 478 11.08 2.35 -22.98
CA ILE A 478 11.01 0.92 -22.68
C ILE A 478 10.15 0.17 -23.69
N PHE A 479 9.14 0.79 -24.28
CA PHE A 479 8.26 0.15 -25.28
C PHE A 479 9.05 -0.43 -26.46
N VAL A 480 10.04 0.31 -26.98
CA VAL A 480 10.85 -0.11 -28.13
C VAL A 480 11.71 -1.33 -27.76
N ASP A 481 12.40 -1.26 -26.62
CA ASP A 481 13.21 -2.37 -26.11
C ASP A 481 12.35 -3.60 -25.81
N ALA A 482 11.18 -3.40 -25.20
CA ALA A 482 10.27 -4.48 -24.86
C ALA A 482 9.71 -5.18 -26.11
N CYS A 483 9.48 -4.46 -27.21
CA CYS A 483 9.14 -5.06 -28.50
C CYS A 483 10.27 -5.96 -29.01
N PHE A 484 11.50 -5.46 -28.98
CA PHE A 484 12.68 -6.22 -29.39
C PHE A 484 12.84 -7.49 -28.55
N TRP A 485 12.73 -7.38 -27.23
CA TRP A 485 12.90 -8.50 -26.30
C TRP A 485 11.77 -9.52 -26.43
N ALA A 486 10.53 -9.09 -26.64
CA ALA A 486 9.40 -9.98 -26.89
C ALA A 486 9.62 -10.84 -28.15
N VAL A 487 10.17 -10.26 -29.23
CA VAL A 487 10.55 -11.02 -30.43
C VAL A 487 11.64 -12.04 -30.11
N LEU A 488 12.61 -11.69 -29.26
CA LEU A 488 13.65 -12.64 -28.83
C LEU A 488 13.07 -13.82 -28.04
N VAL A 489 12.12 -13.59 -27.14
CA VAL A 489 11.47 -14.68 -26.36
C VAL A 489 10.76 -15.67 -27.29
N ILE A 490 10.05 -15.19 -28.31
CA ILE A 490 9.33 -16.05 -29.26
C ILE A 490 10.31 -16.94 -30.04
N ASN A 491 11.46 -16.40 -30.47
CA ASN A 491 12.39 -17.09 -31.36
C ASN A 491 13.46 -17.91 -30.63
N PHE A 492 13.94 -17.44 -29.48
CA PHE A 492 15.11 -18.00 -28.78
C PHE A 492 14.81 -18.49 -27.36
N GLY A 493 13.62 -18.19 -26.85
CA GLY A 493 13.21 -18.49 -25.48
C GLY A 493 13.63 -17.42 -24.47
N VAL A 494 13.11 -17.55 -23.24
CA VAL A 494 13.20 -16.52 -22.20
C VAL A 494 14.62 -16.33 -21.62
N LEU A 495 15.52 -17.31 -21.79
CA LEU A 495 16.87 -17.26 -21.20
C LEU A 495 17.67 -16.03 -21.65
N VAL A 496 17.55 -15.66 -22.92
CA VAL A 496 18.27 -14.49 -23.48
C VAL A 496 17.85 -13.22 -22.74
N THR A 497 16.54 -13.01 -22.57
CA THR A 497 16.02 -11.78 -21.99
C THR A 497 16.16 -11.76 -20.47
N VAL A 498 16.05 -12.91 -19.78
CA VAL A 498 16.36 -13.02 -18.33
C VAL A 498 17.79 -12.61 -18.05
N ILE A 499 18.75 -13.12 -18.83
CA ILE A 499 20.17 -12.74 -18.67
C ILE A 499 20.36 -11.28 -19.03
N ALA A 500 19.79 -10.82 -20.15
CA ALA A 500 19.94 -9.43 -20.58
C ALA A 500 19.41 -8.44 -19.53
N HIS A 501 18.21 -8.68 -19.00
CA HIS A 501 17.57 -7.86 -17.98
C HIS A 501 18.35 -7.90 -16.66
N PHE A 502 18.72 -9.08 -16.19
CA PHE A 502 19.54 -9.23 -14.99
C PHE A 502 20.88 -8.48 -15.10
N VAL A 503 21.58 -8.63 -16.23
CA VAL A 503 22.85 -7.95 -16.51
C VAL A 503 22.64 -6.44 -16.60
N TYR A 504 21.59 -6.00 -17.29
CA TYR A 504 21.25 -4.59 -17.46
C TYR A 504 21.05 -3.91 -16.10
N ASP A 505 20.19 -4.49 -15.26
CA ASP A 505 19.90 -3.95 -13.93
C ASP A 505 21.09 -4.07 -12.99
N LEU A 506 21.80 -5.20 -13.00
CA LEU A 506 22.91 -5.42 -12.07
C LEU A 506 24.07 -4.47 -12.33
N VAL A 507 24.32 -4.11 -13.59
CA VAL A 507 25.29 -3.05 -13.91
C VAL A 507 24.81 -1.72 -13.36
N LEU A 508 23.57 -1.30 -13.62
CA LEU A 508 23.04 -0.01 -13.15
C LEU A 508 23.03 0.09 -11.63
N PHE A 509 22.49 -0.91 -10.93
CA PHE A 509 22.48 -0.96 -9.46
C PHE A 509 23.86 -1.24 -8.87
N GLY A 510 24.82 -1.72 -9.67
CA GLY A 510 26.19 -2.01 -9.26
C GLY A 510 27.18 -0.87 -9.52
N LEU A 511 26.80 0.19 -10.24
CA LEU A 511 27.69 1.30 -10.61
C LEU A 511 28.37 1.93 -9.39
N PHE A 512 27.65 2.05 -8.26
CA PHE A 512 28.20 2.58 -7.01
C PHE A 512 29.46 1.83 -6.58
N ALA A 513 29.57 0.52 -6.82
CA ALA A 513 30.73 -0.26 -6.39
C ALA A 513 32.05 0.19 -7.05
N THR A 514 31.97 0.98 -8.13
CA THR A 514 33.13 1.50 -8.87
C THR A 514 33.52 2.94 -8.50
N SER A 515 32.75 3.63 -7.66
CA SER A 515 32.98 5.05 -7.33
C SER A 515 34.07 5.28 -6.27
N GLY A 516 34.42 4.25 -5.49
CA GLY A 516 35.29 4.37 -4.33
C GLY A 516 36.41 3.34 -4.27
N ASN A 517 37.47 3.65 -3.49
CA ASN A 517 38.67 2.82 -3.34
C ASN A 517 38.69 1.98 -2.05
N ALA A 518 37.70 2.14 -1.16
CA ALA A 518 37.65 1.40 0.10
C ALA A 518 37.47 -0.11 -0.13
N ALA A 519 37.74 -0.94 0.87
CA ALA A 519 37.65 -2.39 0.75
C ALA A 519 36.23 -2.85 0.40
N GLU A 520 35.23 -2.19 0.98
CA GLU A 520 33.81 -2.45 0.79
C GLU A 520 33.40 -2.26 -0.68
N TYR A 521 33.89 -1.20 -1.33
CA TYR A 521 33.64 -0.94 -2.75
C TYR A 521 34.26 -2.04 -3.60
N ARG A 522 35.54 -2.38 -3.36
CA ARG A 522 36.26 -3.41 -4.10
C ARG A 522 35.64 -4.81 -3.93
N VAL A 523 35.25 -5.17 -2.70
CA VAL A 523 34.58 -6.44 -2.40
C VAL A 523 33.21 -6.49 -3.07
N SER A 524 32.44 -5.41 -2.99
CA SER A 524 31.13 -5.33 -3.66
C SER A 524 31.28 -5.43 -5.17
N ALA A 525 32.26 -4.72 -5.75
CA ALA A 525 32.57 -4.79 -7.18
C ALA A 525 32.97 -6.21 -7.59
N ALA A 526 33.80 -6.89 -6.80
CA ALA A 526 34.19 -8.28 -7.07
C ALA A 526 32.99 -9.25 -7.02
N ILE A 527 32.11 -9.13 -6.01
CA ILE A 527 30.92 -9.99 -5.88
C ILE A 527 29.92 -9.70 -7.00
N ILE A 528 29.66 -8.43 -7.30
CA ILE A 528 28.81 -8.00 -8.41
C ILE A 528 29.38 -8.51 -9.74
N LEU A 529 30.69 -8.41 -9.96
CA LEU A 529 31.34 -8.92 -11.16
C LEU A 529 31.20 -10.44 -11.28
N VAL A 530 31.37 -11.19 -10.19
CA VAL A 530 31.14 -12.64 -10.19
C VAL A 530 29.68 -12.97 -10.50
N ALA A 531 28.73 -12.25 -9.89
CA ALA A 531 27.30 -12.43 -10.17
C ALA A 531 26.95 -12.10 -11.62
N LEU A 532 27.50 -10.99 -12.15
CA LEU A 532 27.35 -10.54 -13.53
C LEU A 532 27.88 -11.60 -14.51
N LEU A 533 29.03 -12.20 -14.22
CA LEU A 533 29.67 -13.21 -15.06
C LEU A 533 29.16 -14.63 -14.82
N ALA A 534 28.33 -14.88 -13.80
CA ALA A 534 27.94 -16.23 -13.38
C ALA A 534 27.36 -17.09 -14.53
N PRO A 535 26.45 -16.59 -15.39
CA PRO A 535 25.99 -17.34 -16.57
C PRO A 535 27.12 -17.72 -17.53
N ALA A 536 28.03 -16.79 -17.85
CA ALA A 536 29.16 -17.03 -18.73
C ALA A 536 30.17 -18.02 -18.10
N LEU A 537 30.48 -17.85 -16.81
CA LEU A 537 31.38 -18.73 -16.06
C LEU A 537 30.84 -20.18 -16.02
N ALA A 538 29.53 -20.37 -15.90
CA ALA A 538 28.91 -21.69 -15.92
C ALA A 538 29.14 -22.43 -17.26
N VAL A 539 29.02 -21.71 -18.38
CA VAL A 539 29.30 -22.23 -19.74
C VAL A 539 30.80 -22.46 -19.92
N ALA A 540 31.64 -21.48 -19.58
CA ALA A 540 33.09 -21.54 -19.73
C ALA A 540 33.71 -22.69 -18.92
N TRP A 541 33.26 -22.90 -17.68
CA TRP A 541 33.68 -24.01 -16.84
C TRP A 541 33.39 -25.36 -17.48
N ARG A 542 32.20 -25.52 -18.07
CA ARG A 542 31.82 -26.78 -18.72
C ARG A 542 32.55 -26.97 -20.04
N TRP A 543 32.70 -25.92 -20.83
CA TRP A 543 33.50 -25.89 -22.05
C TRP A 543 34.94 -26.33 -21.78
N ALA A 544 35.59 -25.79 -20.75
CA ALA A 544 36.96 -26.16 -20.38
C ALA A 544 37.07 -27.64 -19.98
N ARG A 545 36.12 -28.17 -19.22
CA ARG A 545 36.11 -29.60 -18.84
C ARG A 545 35.83 -30.55 -20.00
N GLN A 546 35.02 -30.12 -20.97
CA GLN A 546 34.65 -30.92 -22.16
C GLN A 546 35.58 -30.69 -23.36
N ARG A 547 36.50 -29.72 -23.27
CA ARG A 547 37.37 -29.26 -24.36
C ARG A 547 36.60 -28.86 -25.63
N GLY A 548 35.42 -28.27 -25.48
CA GLY A 548 34.57 -27.87 -26.59
C GLY A 548 33.10 -27.75 -26.25
N LEU A 549 32.30 -27.21 -27.18
CA LEU A 549 30.84 -27.15 -27.09
C LEU A 549 30.19 -28.21 -27.97
N THR A 550 29.30 -29.02 -27.40
CA THR A 550 28.53 -30.05 -28.12
C THR A 550 27.20 -29.50 -28.64
N ALA A 551 26.51 -30.23 -29.52
CA ALA A 551 25.12 -29.91 -29.83
C ALA A 551 24.21 -30.31 -28.67
N ALA A 552 23.12 -29.57 -28.45
CA ALA A 552 22.10 -29.92 -27.48
C ALA A 552 21.29 -31.13 -28.00
N PRO A 553 21.16 -32.21 -27.21
CA PRO A 553 20.30 -33.33 -27.58
C PRO A 553 18.82 -32.92 -27.50
N ASP A 554 17.93 -33.71 -28.10
CA ASP A 554 16.48 -33.46 -28.03
C ASP A 554 15.95 -33.47 -26.59
N ASP A 555 16.58 -34.25 -25.69
CA ASP A 555 16.29 -34.23 -24.26
C ASP A 555 16.48 -32.84 -23.60
N ALA A 556 17.25 -31.92 -24.21
CA ALA A 556 17.40 -30.56 -23.72
C ALA A 556 16.18 -29.67 -23.97
N ARG A 557 15.20 -30.13 -24.76
CA ARG A 557 14.02 -29.36 -25.17
C ARG A 557 12.80 -29.69 -24.33
N PHE A 558 11.83 -28.79 -24.35
CA PHE A 558 10.54 -28.96 -23.69
C PHE A 558 9.75 -30.17 -24.21
N ALA A 559 9.85 -30.48 -25.50
CA ALA A 559 9.20 -31.62 -26.16
C ALA A 559 9.56 -32.97 -25.53
N ALA A 560 10.78 -33.10 -24.99
CA ALA A 560 11.25 -34.32 -24.35
C ALA A 560 10.72 -34.53 -22.92
N TRP A 561 9.99 -33.57 -22.36
CA TRP A 561 9.36 -33.77 -21.07
C TRP A 561 8.15 -34.67 -21.19
N SER A 562 8.16 -35.77 -20.44
CA SER A 562 6.97 -36.54 -20.10
C SER A 562 6.55 -36.21 -18.67
N ALA A 563 5.23 -36.27 -18.43
CA ALA A 563 4.77 -36.33 -17.05
C ALA A 563 5.33 -37.62 -16.46
N GLY A 564 6.11 -37.51 -15.37
CA GLY A 564 6.51 -38.71 -14.64
C GLY A 564 5.23 -39.47 -14.26
N THR A 565 5.17 -40.75 -14.61
CA THR A 565 4.21 -41.69 -14.03
C THR A 565 4.54 -41.75 -12.55
N HIS A 566 4.01 -40.81 -11.78
CA HIS A 566 3.77 -41.10 -10.38
C HIS A 566 2.79 -42.27 -10.41
N GLU A 567 3.30 -43.48 -10.14
CA GLU A 567 2.46 -44.53 -9.59
C GLU A 567 1.66 -43.84 -8.49
N GLU A 568 0.37 -43.63 -8.77
CA GLU A 568 -0.59 -43.38 -7.73
C GLU A 568 -0.49 -44.61 -6.85
N GLU A 569 0.34 -44.53 -5.81
CA GLU A 569 0.20 -45.36 -4.65
C GLU A 569 -1.25 -45.15 -4.24
N THR A 570 -2.08 -46.13 -4.60
CA THR A 570 -3.52 -46.13 -4.46
C THR A 570 -3.78 -46.17 -2.97
N VAL A 571 -3.67 -45.01 -2.33
CA VAL A 571 -4.15 -44.78 -0.98
C VAL A 571 -5.64 -45.03 -1.08
N ALA A 572 -6.01 -46.23 -0.63
CA ALA A 572 -7.33 -46.81 -0.61
C ALA A 572 -8.43 -45.76 -0.57
N ALA A 573 -9.38 -45.91 -1.50
CA ALA A 573 -10.58 -45.12 -1.66
C ALA A 573 -11.04 -44.55 -0.31
N ARG A 574 -10.85 -43.23 -0.13
CA ARG A 574 -11.63 -42.50 0.85
C ARG A 574 -13.07 -42.63 0.36
N VAL A 575 -13.80 -43.61 0.90
CA VAL A 575 -15.26 -43.60 0.84
C VAL A 575 -15.67 -42.22 1.31
N ALA A 576 -16.23 -41.43 0.40
CA ALA A 576 -16.88 -40.18 0.74
C ALA A 576 -17.80 -40.52 1.91
N ARG A 577 -17.56 -39.95 3.10
CA ARG A 577 -18.52 -40.12 4.18
C ARG A 577 -19.83 -39.59 3.62
N PRO A 578 -20.89 -40.42 3.44
CA PRO A 578 -22.17 -39.86 3.09
C PRO A 578 -22.49 -38.86 4.19
N SER A 579 -22.65 -37.59 3.80
CA SER A 579 -23.21 -36.57 4.67
C SER A 579 -24.63 -37.03 4.97
N GLY A 580 -24.80 -37.75 6.08
CA GLY A 580 -26.12 -38.16 6.56
C GLY A 580 -26.97 -36.93 6.88
N PRO A 581 -28.30 -37.10 6.93
CA PRO A 581 -29.21 -36.01 7.31
C PRO A 581 -28.79 -35.39 8.64
N LEU A 582 -29.03 -34.08 8.81
CA LEU A 582 -28.75 -33.41 10.07
C LEU A 582 -29.52 -34.12 11.19
N SER A 583 -28.83 -34.41 12.30
CA SER A 583 -29.50 -34.95 13.49
C SER A 583 -30.63 -34.03 13.95
N ALA A 584 -31.69 -34.58 14.54
CA ALA A 584 -32.82 -33.80 15.06
C ALA A 584 -32.36 -32.67 16.01
N ARG A 585 -31.37 -32.95 16.87
CA ARG A 585 -30.74 -31.95 17.75
C ARG A 585 -30.02 -30.85 16.97
N ALA A 586 -29.27 -31.19 15.92
CA ALA A 586 -28.58 -30.21 15.09
C ALA A 586 -29.56 -29.29 14.33
N ARG A 587 -30.70 -29.83 13.87
CA ARG A 587 -31.80 -29.04 13.28
C ARG A 587 -32.41 -28.09 14.28
N GLN A 588 -32.77 -28.58 15.48
CA GLN A 588 -33.33 -27.75 16.56
C GLN A 588 -32.39 -26.61 16.96
N LEU A 589 -31.10 -26.89 17.13
CA LEU A 589 -30.10 -25.87 17.47
C LEU A 589 -29.89 -24.86 16.34
N ALA A 590 -29.94 -25.28 15.07
CA ALA A 590 -29.82 -24.36 13.94
C ALA A 590 -31.01 -23.41 13.85
N VAL A 591 -32.23 -23.93 14.06
CA VAL A 591 -33.46 -23.12 14.16
C VAL A 591 -33.36 -22.16 15.35
N ALA A 592 -32.96 -22.65 16.52
CA ALA A 592 -32.79 -21.81 17.70
C ALA A 592 -31.77 -20.67 17.45
N ALA A 593 -30.63 -20.96 16.84
CA ALA A 593 -29.63 -19.94 16.50
C ALA A 593 -30.17 -18.88 15.53
N ALA A 594 -30.94 -19.29 14.51
CA ALA A 594 -31.58 -18.39 13.56
C ALA A 594 -32.65 -17.52 14.23
N VAL A 595 -33.48 -18.10 15.10
CA VAL A 595 -34.53 -17.38 15.85
C VAL A 595 -33.89 -16.39 16.83
N VAL A 596 -32.87 -16.80 17.58
CA VAL A 596 -32.12 -15.90 18.48
C VAL A 596 -31.47 -14.76 17.69
N ALA A 597 -30.94 -15.02 16.51
CA ALA A 597 -30.39 -13.99 15.64
C ALA A 597 -31.45 -13.00 15.14
N ALA A 598 -32.63 -13.48 14.73
CA ALA A 598 -33.76 -12.63 14.35
C ALA A 598 -34.24 -11.78 15.53
N ILE A 599 -34.38 -12.38 16.71
CA ILE A 599 -34.76 -11.67 17.94
C ILE A 599 -33.71 -10.61 18.28
N ALA A 600 -32.42 -10.96 18.24
CA ALA A 600 -31.33 -10.02 18.49
C ALA A 600 -31.24 -8.91 17.43
N ALA A 601 -31.63 -9.18 16.18
CA ALA A 601 -31.67 -8.18 15.13
C ALA A 601 -32.80 -7.15 15.34
N VAL A 602 -33.96 -7.56 15.85
CA VAL A 602 -35.19 -6.73 15.92
C VAL A 602 -35.50 -6.16 17.31
N PHE A 603 -35.28 -6.91 18.38
CA PHE A 603 -35.73 -6.53 19.73
C PHE A 603 -34.61 -5.99 20.61
N ARG A 604 -33.35 -6.15 20.22
CA ARG A 604 -32.21 -5.64 20.97
C ARG A 604 -31.78 -4.28 20.42
N ALA A 605 -32.11 -3.21 21.13
CA ALA A 605 -31.68 -1.86 20.75
C ALA A 605 -30.13 -1.78 20.62
N PRO A 606 -29.62 -1.01 19.65
CA PRO A 606 -28.19 -0.77 19.53
C PRO A 606 -27.66 0.01 20.74
N VAL A 607 -26.40 -0.23 21.08
CA VAL A 607 -25.68 0.59 22.06
C VAL A 607 -25.64 2.03 21.54
N ALA A 608 -25.79 3.01 22.44
CA ALA A 608 -25.66 4.43 22.09
C ALA A 608 -24.35 4.68 21.33
N THR A 609 -24.38 5.59 20.35
CA THR A 609 -23.20 6.04 19.60
C THR A 609 -22.48 7.15 20.34
N LEU A 610 -21.17 7.30 20.09
CA LEU A 610 -20.40 8.43 20.59
C LEU A 610 -20.77 9.67 19.75
N GLY A 611 -21.48 10.63 20.34
CA GLY A 611 -21.93 11.86 19.67
C GLY A 611 -23.25 11.71 18.86
N PRO A 612 -23.67 12.78 18.15
CA PRO A 612 -24.90 12.79 17.35
C PRO A 612 -24.88 11.79 16.19
N GLN A 613 -26.03 11.22 15.84
CA GLN A 613 -26.19 10.32 14.69
C GLN A 613 -26.47 11.11 13.40
N PHE A 614 -26.16 10.50 12.25
CA PHE A 614 -26.40 11.10 10.94
C PHE A 614 -27.89 11.08 10.60
N THR A 615 -28.55 12.22 10.79
CA THR A 615 -29.98 12.42 10.47
C THR A 615 -30.20 13.39 9.30
N ALA A 616 -29.23 14.27 9.04
CA ALA A 616 -29.30 15.17 7.90
C ALA A 616 -28.85 14.48 6.61
N ASP A 617 -29.66 14.63 5.56
CA ASP A 617 -29.34 14.14 4.23
C ASP A 617 -28.41 15.10 3.47
N ARG A 618 -27.96 14.65 2.30
CA ARG A 618 -27.03 15.41 1.46
C ARG A 618 -27.61 16.76 1.01
N THR A 619 -28.91 16.86 0.75
CA THR A 619 -29.55 18.08 0.27
C THR A 619 -29.58 19.13 1.37
N GLN A 620 -29.96 18.72 2.59
CA GLN A 620 -29.90 19.56 3.77
C GLN A 620 -28.47 20.03 4.06
N VAL A 621 -27.51 19.11 4.04
CA VAL A 621 -26.07 19.41 4.27
C VAL A 621 -25.54 20.43 3.26
N LEU A 622 -25.90 20.30 1.98
CA LEU A 622 -25.50 21.26 0.94
C LEU A 622 -26.17 22.61 1.14
N SER A 623 -27.47 22.66 1.45
CA SER A 623 -28.20 23.90 1.71
C SER A 623 -27.61 24.68 2.90
N THR A 624 -27.36 23.99 4.01
CA THR A 624 -26.74 24.61 5.20
C THR A 624 -25.32 25.06 4.91
N SER A 625 -24.53 24.26 4.19
CA SER A 625 -23.15 24.64 3.84
C SER A 625 -23.11 25.86 2.90
N ASP A 626 -24.03 25.91 1.92
CA ASP A 626 -24.17 27.05 1.01
C ASP A 626 -24.57 28.32 1.76
N SER A 627 -25.43 28.22 2.78
CA SER A 627 -25.76 29.32 3.68
C SER A 627 -24.53 29.80 4.46
N VAL A 628 -23.77 28.88 5.07
CA VAL A 628 -22.52 29.21 5.78
C VAL A 628 -21.53 29.93 4.85
N LEU A 629 -21.37 29.48 3.62
CA LEU A 629 -20.47 30.10 2.65
C LEU A 629 -20.88 31.53 2.30
N ARG A 630 -22.19 31.78 2.09
CA ARG A 630 -22.72 33.14 1.82
C ARG A 630 -22.50 34.08 3.00
N THR A 631 -22.66 33.61 4.25
CA THR A 631 -22.36 34.43 5.45
C THR A 631 -20.89 34.82 5.56
N ARG A 632 -20.00 34.12 4.84
CA ARG A 632 -18.56 34.41 4.76
C ARG A 632 -18.18 35.22 3.50
N GLY A 633 -19.17 35.67 2.72
CA GLY A 633 -18.96 36.52 1.55
C GLY A 633 -18.60 35.79 0.25
N ALA A 634 -18.71 34.46 0.20
CA ALA A 634 -18.46 33.68 -1.01
C ALA A 634 -19.76 33.12 -1.60
N ASP A 635 -19.91 33.20 -2.93
CA ASP A 635 -21.07 32.65 -3.65
C ASP A 635 -20.84 31.17 -4.02
N PRO A 636 -21.66 30.22 -3.50
CA PRO A 636 -21.57 28.80 -3.84
C PRO A 636 -21.70 28.46 -5.33
N ALA A 637 -22.30 29.32 -6.16
CA ALA A 637 -22.55 29.02 -7.57
C ALA A 637 -21.25 28.84 -8.39
N GLY A 638 -20.17 29.54 -8.01
CA GLY A 638 -18.86 29.47 -8.68
C GLY A 638 -18.02 28.21 -8.35
N TRP A 639 -18.53 27.30 -7.52
CA TRP A 639 -17.74 26.22 -6.93
C TRP A 639 -18.30 24.82 -7.22
N ARG A 640 -17.38 23.86 -7.43
CA ARG A 640 -17.74 22.45 -7.41
C ARG A 640 -17.87 21.98 -5.96
N ARG A 641 -19.07 21.50 -5.62
CA ARG A 641 -19.40 20.95 -4.30
C ARG A 641 -19.05 19.46 -4.24
N LEU A 642 -18.20 19.08 -3.30
CA LEU A 642 -17.87 17.68 -3.01
C LEU A 642 -18.22 17.39 -1.55
N THR A 643 -19.04 16.36 -1.30
CA THR A 643 -19.57 16.06 0.04
C THR A 643 -19.14 14.68 0.49
N ASN A 644 -18.72 14.56 1.74
CA ASN A 644 -18.44 13.28 2.41
C ASN A 644 -18.52 13.45 3.92
N ILE A 645 -18.35 12.38 4.69
CA ILE A 645 -18.16 12.45 6.13
C ILE A 645 -16.66 12.52 6.48
N GLY A 646 -16.35 13.21 7.56
CA GLY A 646 -15.06 13.16 8.24
C GLY A 646 -15.17 12.38 9.54
N VAL A 647 -14.04 11.83 9.97
CA VAL A 647 -13.87 11.16 11.28
C VAL A 647 -12.76 11.84 12.05
N ASP A 648 -12.83 11.84 13.38
CA ASP A 648 -11.79 12.42 14.22
C ASP A 648 -10.42 11.78 13.94
N THR A 649 -9.43 12.65 13.81
CA THR A 649 -8.07 12.31 13.41
C THR A 649 -7.15 11.99 14.58
N LEU A 650 -7.63 12.08 15.82
CA LEU A 650 -6.87 11.77 17.03
C LEU A 650 -7.23 10.37 17.58
N PRO A 651 -6.74 9.26 16.97
CA PRO A 651 -7.09 7.90 17.40
C PRO A 651 -6.64 7.57 18.83
N GLN A 652 -5.75 8.39 19.41
CA GLN A 652 -5.30 8.29 20.80
C GLN A 652 -6.34 8.82 21.78
N TRP A 653 -7.25 9.71 21.38
CA TRP A 653 -8.24 10.32 22.27
C TRP A 653 -9.19 9.30 22.90
N PRO A 654 -9.83 8.40 22.12
CA PRO A 654 -10.55 7.26 22.66
C PRO A 654 -9.78 6.41 23.68
N ARG A 655 -8.47 6.25 23.49
CA ARG A 655 -7.59 5.47 24.36
C ARG A 655 -7.23 6.23 25.64
N PHE A 656 -7.03 7.53 25.52
CA PHE A 656 -6.77 8.44 26.64
C PHE A 656 -7.97 8.48 27.59
N LEU A 657 -9.18 8.71 27.05
CA LEU A 657 -10.41 8.71 27.85
C LEU A 657 -10.58 7.39 28.63
N ARG A 658 -10.20 6.26 28.03
CA ARG A 658 -10.24 4.95 28.70
C ARG A 658 -9.17 4.81 29.79
N ALA A 659 -7.93 5.20 29.49
CA ALA A 659 -6.82 5.12 30.45
C ALA A 659 -7.09 5.91 31.73
N HIS A 660 -7.81 7.04 31.62
CA HIS A 660 -8.14 7.91 32.75
C HIS A 660 -9.60 7.77 33.24
N GLN A 661 -10.31 6.69 32.87
CA GLN A 661 -11.68 6.41 33.31
C GLN A 661 -12.70 7.53 33.03
N MET A 662 -12.49 8.31 31.96
CA MET A 662 -13.32 9.46 31.57
C MET A 662 -14.40 9.13 30.53
N ILE A 663 -14.67 7.84 30.27
CA ILE A 663 -15.69 7.38 29.33
C ILE A 663 -17.08 7.99 29.62
N PRO A 664 -17.53 8.15 30.89
CA PRO A 664 -18.81 8.81 31.17
C PRO A 664 -18.91 10.26 30.64
N ARG A 665 -17.77 10.95 30.49
CA ARG A 665 -17.70 12.31 29.92
C ARG A 665 -17.52 12.31 28.40
N ALA A 666 -17.27 11.15 27.79
CA ALA A 666 -16.96 11.05 26.36
C ALA A 666 -18.08 11.62 25.48
N GLN A 667 -19.35 11.40 25.83
CA GLN A 667 -20.49 11.94 25.08
C GLN A 667 -20.50 13.48 25.07
N ARG A 668 -20.15 14.10 26.20
CA ARG A 668 -20.05 15.56 26.30
C ARG A 668 -18.94 16.10 25.41
N PHE A 669 -17.75 15.47 25.44
CA PHE A 669 -16.64 15.88 24.57
C PHE A 669 -16.97 15.68 23.09
N ALA A 670 -17.65 14.58 22.76
CA ALA A 670 -18.08 14.25 21.40
C ALA A 670 -19.07 15.27 20.81
N SER A 671 -19.82 16.00 21.64
CA SER A 671 -20.75 17.04 21.20
C SER A 671 -20.21 18.47 21.30
N THR A 672 -18.99 18.67 21.83
CA THR A 672 -18.49 20.03 22.15
C THR A 672 -17.06 20.32 21.67
N TYR A 673 -16.08 19.45 21.92
CA TYR A 673 -14.66 19.69 21.62
C TYR A 673 -14.10 18.77 20.55
N VAL A 674 -14.44 17.47 20.60
CA VAL A 674 -13.81 16.44 19.79
C VAL A 674 -14.91 15.62 19.11
N PRO A 675 -15.58 16.19 18.08
CA PRO A 675 -16.62 15.48 17.36
C PRO A 675 -16.04 14.22 16.73
N PRO A 676 -16.57 13.02 17.01
CA PRO A 676 -16.01 11.77 16.50
C PRO A 676 -16.22 11.63 14.99
N THR A 677 -17.33 12.18 14.48
CA THR A 677 -17.67 12.22 13.05
C THR A 677 -18.47 13.48 12.72
N TRP A 678 -18.43 13.91 11.45
CA TRP A 678 -19.12 15.11 10.97
C TRP A 678 -19.31 15.04 9.44
N TRP A 679 -20.19 15.85 8.88
CA TRP A 679 -20.26 16.10 7.43
C TRP A 679 -19.21 17.11 7.00
N VAL A 680 -18.63 16.94 5.82
CA VAL A 680 -17.71 17.90 5.17
C VAL A 680 -18.20 18.19 3.76
N VAL A 681 -18.36 19.47 3.44
CA VAL A 681 -18.53 19.95 2.06
C VAL A 681 -17.30 20.74 1.67
N ARG A 682 -16.62 20.27 0.62
CA ARG A 682 -15.50 20.96 -0.04
C ARG A 682 -16.06 21.73 -1.23
N TYR A 683 -15.66 23.00 -1.36
CA TYR A 683 -15.92 23.86 -2.49
C TYR A 683 -14.59 24.09 -3.19
N VAL A 684 -14.44 23.52 -4.39
CA VAL A 684 -13.17 23.53 -5.14
C VAL A 684 -13.38 24.10 -6.54
N HIS A 685 -12.31 24.69 -7.10
CA HIS A 685 -12.27 24.99 -8.53
C HIS A 685 -11.77 23.76 -9.32
N THR A 686 -12.50 23.43 -10.40
CA THR A 686 -12.16 22.32 -11.30
C THR A 686 -11.53 22.80 -12.62
N THR A 687 -11.49 24.11 -12.84
CA THR A 687 -10.97 24.77 -14.05
C THR A 687 -9.90 25.79 -13.66
N GLY A 688 -9.19 26.33 -14.66
CA GLY A 688 -8.08 27.27 -14.45
C GLY A 688 -6.75 26.58 -14.19
N SER A 689 -5.69 27.39 -13.97
CA SER A 689 -4.34 26.89 -13.72
C SER A 689 -4.25 26.13 -12.38
N ALA A 690 -3.20 25.32 -12.19
CA ALA A 690 -2.96 24.66 -10.91
C ALA A 690 -2.95 25.65 -9.72
N VAL A 691 -2.47 26.88 -9.92
CA VAL A 691 -2.46 27.95 -8.91
C VAL A 691 -3.88 28.47 -8.65
N ALA A 692 -4.70 28.69 -9.68
CA ALA A 692 -6.08 29.12 -9.50
C ALA A 692 -6.92 28.08 -8.73
N ARG A 693 -6.64 26.78 -8.91
CA ARG A 693 -7.31 25.70 -8.19
C ARG A 693 -6.87 25.52 -6.73
N THR A 694 -5.98 26.39 -6.23
CA THR A 694 -5.50 26.30 -4.83
C THR A 694 -6.57 26.75 -3.83
N GLU A 695 -7.43 27.68 -4.23
CA GLU A 695 -8.49 28.17 -3.37
C GLU A 695 -9.54 27.07 -3.13
N GLU A 696 -9.89 26.85 -1.87
CA GLU A 696 -10.86 25.84 -1.47
C GLU A 696 -11.56 26.27 -0.17
N TRP A 697 -12.88 26.12 -0.10
CA TRP A 697 -13.61 26.17 1.17
C TRP A 697 -13.93 24.78 1.68
N ARG A 698 -13.78 24.56 2.99
CA ARG A 698 -14.24 23.34 3.67
C ARG A 698 -15.20 23.73 4.78
N VAL A 699 -16.48 23.40 4.59
CA VAL A 699 -17.51 23.58 5.62
C VAL A 699 -17.73 22.24 6.31
N ARG A 700 -17.64 22.23 7.64
CA ARG A 700 -17.99 21.08 8.47
C ARG A 700 -19.34 21.31 9.12
N LEU A 701 -20.20 20.29 9.09
CA LEU A 701 -21.47 20.28 9.79
C LEU A 701 -21.54 19.07 10.73
N TRP A 702 -22.29 19.20 11.81
CA TRP A 702 -22.66 18.08 12.67
C TRP A 702 -23.45 17.02 11.89
N PRO A 703 -23.51 15.76 12.38
CA PRO A 703 -24.30 14.69 11.75
C PRO A 703 -25.80 15.04 11.56
N ASP A 704 -26.32 15.94 12.37
CA ASP A 704 -27.70 16.47 12.30
C ASP A 704 -27.86 17.68 11.34
N GLY A 705 -26.79 18.07 10.64
CA GLY A 705 -26.80 19.17 9.66
C GLY A 705 -26.50 20.55 10.24
N ARG A 706 -26.33 20.71 11.57
CA ARG A 706 -26.00 22.02 12.15
C ARG A 706 -24.57 22.46 11.78
N PRO A 707 -24.29 23.76 11.56
CA PRO A 707 -22.93 24.25 11.35
C PRO A 707 -21.98 23.88 12.48
N LEU A 708 -20.81 23.32 12.14
CA LEU A 708 -19.72 23.06 13.09
C LEU A 708 -18.63 24.12 12.93
N ASP A 709 -18.00 24.22 11.76
CA ASP A 709 -17.06 25.28 11.41
C ASP A 709 -16.84 25.39 9.90
N ALA A 710 -16.10 26.42 9.49
CA ALA A 710 -15.67 26.62 8.11
C ALA A 710 -14.17 26.95 8.08
N ARG A 711 -13.49 26.43 7.05
CA ARG A 711 -12.09 26.71 6.75
C ARG A 711 -11.98 27.22 5.31
N HIS A 712 -11.31 28.36 5.14
CA HIS A 712 -10.88 28.87 3.85
C HIS A 712 -9.41 28.51 3.62
N LEU A 713 -9.11 27.84 2.51
CA LEU A 713 -7.76 27.56 2.05
C LEU A 713 -7.47 28.49 0.88
N ILE A 714 -6.42 29.29 0.98
CA ILE A 714 -5.95 30.21 -0.05
C ILE A 714 -4.50 29.89 -0.40
N GLY A 715 -4.11 30.11 -1.65
CA GLY A 715 -2.74 29.85 -2.10
C GLY A 715 -1.73 30.84 -1.52
N ASP A 716 -0.46 30.43 -1.44
CA ASP A 716 0.62 31.21 -0.82
C ASP A 716 0.85 32.56 -1.52
N ALA A 717 0.55 32.66 -2.82
CA ALA A 717 0.71 33.88 -3.60
C ALA A 717 -0.45 34.89 -3.43
N ALA A 718 -1.56 34.53 -2.79
CA ALA A 718 -2.70 35.43 -2.62
C ALA A 718 -2.32 36.65 -1.76
N ALA A 719 -2.52 37.86 -2.28
CA ALA A 719 -2.26 39.08 -1.55
C ALA A 719 -3.33 39.33 -0.47
N ARG A 720 -2.89 39.76 0.71
CA ARG A 720 -3.74 40.20 1.83
C ARG A 720 -3.03 41.32 2.59
N SER A 721 -3.81 42.18 3.24
CA SER A 721 -3.30 43.26 4.07
C SER A 721 -2.38 42.71 5.17
N ALA A 722 -1.16 43.25 5.30
CA ALA A 722 -0.31 42.94 6.44
C ALA A 722 -0.77 43.79 7.63
N ILE A 723 -1.28 43.15 8.68
CA ILE A 723 -1.74 43.83 9.89
C ILE A 723 -0.79 43.57 11.08
N PRO A 724 -0.64 44.53 12.03
CA PRO A 724 0.18 44.33 13.21
C PRO A 724 -0.31 43.17 14.10
N PRO A 725 0.56 42.53 14.91
CA PRO A 725 0.20 41.41 15.78
C PRO A 725 -1.03 41.66 16.68
N ASP A 726 -1.18 42.86 17.23
CA ASP A 726 -2.33 43.19 18.08
C ASP A 726 -3.64 43.28 17.30
N SER A 727 -3.60 43.71 16.05
CA SER A 727 -4.74 43.64 15.14
C SER A 727 -5.10 42.20 14.83
N VAL A 728 -4.11 41.31 14.62
CA VAL A 728 -4.35 39.88 14.41
C VAL A 728 -5.05 39.27 15.63
N ARG A 729 -4.61 39.60 16.85
CA ARG A 729 -5.27 39.13 18.09
C ARG A 729 -6.72 39.57 18.17
N ARG A 730 -7.02 40.83 17.83
CA ARG A 730 -8.40 41.32 17.77
C ARG A 730 -9.25 40.55 16.75
N VAL A 731 -8.71 40.29 15.55
CA VAL A 731 -9.38 39.46 14.53
C VAL A 731 -9.61 38.04 15.04
N ALA A 732 -8.63 37.44 15.72
CA ALA A 732 -8.72 36.10 16.26
C ALA A 732 -9.78 35.99 17.38
N VAL A 733 -9.78 36.92 18.33
CA VAL A 733 -10.78 37.00 19.40
C VAL A 733 -12.18 37.22 18.82
N ALA A 734 -12.35 38.13 17.86
CA ALA A 734 -13.63 38.35 17.19
C ALA A 734 -14.12 37.08 16.46
N ALA A 735 -13.22 36.33 15.84
CA ALA A 735 -13.55 35.07 15.19
C ALA A 735 -13.98 33.98 16.20
N LEU A 736 -13.34 33.92 17.38
CA LEU A 736 -13.72 33.02 18.48
C LEU A 736 -15.10 33.36 19.05
N VAL A 737 -15.40 34.65 19.25
CA VAL A 737 -16.73 35.11 19.71
C VAL A 737 -17.81 34.74 18.70
N ARG A 738 -17.59 34.97 17.40
CA ARG A 738 -18.51 34.54 16.34
C ARG A 738 -18.71 33.02 16.29
N ALA A 739 -17.71 32.25 16.71
CA ALA A 739 -17.79 30.80 16.82
C ALA A 739 -18.44 30.31 18.14
N GLY A 740 -18.93 31.23 18.98
CA GLY A 740 -19.59 30.90 20.25
C GLY A 740 -18.63 30.46 21.36
N VAL A 741 -17.35 30.84 21.30
CA VAL A 741 -16.35 30.49 22.32
C VAL A 741 -16.25 31.61 23.36
N GLN A 742 -16.26 31.25 24.65
CA GLN A 742 -16.11 32.20 25.76
C GLN A 742 -14.65 32.63 25.91
N VAL A 743 -14.32 33.80 25.36
CA VAL A 743 -12.93 34.28 25.26
C VAL A 743 -12.27 34.68 26.59
N GLN A 744 -13.05 35.00 27.63
CA GLN A 744 -12.52 35.42 28.94
C GLN A 744 -11.76 34.31 29.67
N MET A 745 -12.06 33.05 29.34
CA MET A 745 -11.46 31.86 29.95
C MET A 745 -10.40 31.22 29.03
N LEU A 746 -9.91 31.96 28.05
CA LEU A 746 -8.88 31.53 27.12
C LEU A 746 -7.53 32.16 27.47
N ARG A 747 -6.48 31.33 27.51
CA ARG A 747 -5.10 31.78 27.70
C ARG A 747 -4.29 31.56 26.42
N GLU A 748 -3.76 32.62 25.82
CA GLU A 748 -2.84 32.54 24.68
C GLU A 748 -1.60 31.73 25.10
N VAL A 749 -1.24 30.74 24.30
CA VAL A 749 -0.05 29.89 24.52
C VAL A 749 0.88 29.87 23.33
N GLU A 750 0.39 30.18 22.13
CA GLU A 750 1.18 30.15 20.91
C GLU A 750 0.75 31.28 19.99
N PHE A 751 1.74 31.92 19.38
CA PHE A 751 1.58 32.85 18.27
C PHE A 751 2.57 32.44 17.19
N ARG A 752 2.07 31.85 16.10
CA ARG A 752 2.88 31.29 15.01
C ARG A 752 2.71 32.11 13.75
N GLU A 753 3.75 32.81 13.34
CA GLU A 753 3.82 33.57 12.09
C GLU A 753 4.50 32.78 10.97
N THR A 754 3.80 32.67 9.84
CA THR A 754 4.33 32.07 8.60
C THR A 754 4.43 33.14 7.51
N ALA A 755 5.65 33.43 7.07
CA ALA A 755 5.91 34.40 6.01
C ALA A 755 5.55 33.82 4.63
N ARG A 756 4.55 34.38 3.96
CA ARG A 756 4.19 34.09 2.57
C ARG A 756 4.75 35.18 1.64
N PRO A 757 4.84 34.93 0.32
CA PRO A 757 5.37 35.92 -0.62
C PRO A 757 4.71 37.31 -0.55
N ALA A 758 3.39 37.39 -0.33
CA ALA A 758 2.62 38.63 -0.37
C ALA A 758 1.81 38.93 0.91
N ARG A 759 2.01 38.15 1.99
CA ARG A 759 1.30 38.32 3.28
C ARG A 759 1.98 37.55 4.43
N ARG A 760 1.45 37.68 5.64
CA ARG A 760 1.78 36.82 6.79
C ARG A 760 0.53 36.06 7.22
N ASP A 761 0.65 34.74 7.30
CA ASP A 761 -0.37 33.90 7.91
C ASP A 761 -0.01 33.73 9.39
N VAL A 762 -0.99 33.89 10.28
CA VAL A 762 -0.80 33.76 11.72
C VAL A 762 -1.73 32.70 12.28
N THR A 763 -1.20 31.78 13.07
CA THR A 763 -2.00 30.89 13.91
C THR A 763 -1.83 31.28 15.37
N VAL A 764 -2.94 31.60 16.03
CA VAL A 764 -2.97 31.86 17.47
C VAL A 764 -3.64 30.68 18.17
N THR A 765 -2.96 30.11 19.16
CA THR A 765 -3.45 28.98 19.96
C THR A 765 -3.75 29.44 21.37
N TYR A 766 -4.93 29.07 21.86
CA TYR A 766 -5.39 29.34 23.21
C TYR A 766 -5.64 28.04 23.97
N THR A 767 -5.34 28.04 25.26
CA THR A 767 -5.80 27.02 26.21
C THR A 767 -7.15 27.44 26.75
N ASP A 768 -8.12 26.53 26.69
CA ASP A 768 -9.42 26.73 27.31
C ASP A 768 -9.40 26.21 28.75
N THR A 769 -9.41 27.12 29.72
CA THR A 769 -9.29 26.76 31.14
C THR A 769 -10.61 26.29 31.74
N THR A 770 -11.72 26.34 31.00
CA THR A 770 -13.03 25.81 31.46
C THR A 770 -13.07 24.28 31.47
N VAL A 771 -12.17 23.64 30.71
CA VAL A 771 -12.10 22.18 30.58
C VAL A 771 -10.86 21.63 31.25
N ALA A 772 -11.06 21.06 32.44
CA ALA A 772 -10.02 20.33 33.14
C ALA A 772 -9.87 18.90 32.57
N LEU A 773 -8.66 18.57 32.10
CA LEU A 773 -8.27 17.22 31.67
C LEU A 773 -7.09 16.73 32.55
N PRO A 774 -7.00 15.43 32.85
CA PRO A 774 -5.96 14.87 33.70
C PRO A 774 -4.61 14.80 32.98
N ASP A 775 -3.56 14.50 33.75
CA ASP A 775 -2.20 14.15 33.30
C ASP A 775 -1.55 15.18 32.37
N GLY A 776 -1.95 16.46 32.48
CA GLY A 776 -1.42 17.56 31.67
C GLY A 776 -2.01 17.63 30.26
N ALA A 777 -3.08 16.89 29.96
CA ALA A 777 -3.86 17.11 28.74
C ALA A 777 -4.55 18.47 28.82
N VAL A 778 -4.77 19.12 27.67
CA VAL A 778 -5.37 20.47 27.62
C VAL A 778 -6.37 20.59 26.48
N ALA A 779 -7.45 21.33 26.71
CA ALA A 779 -8.36 21.76 25.67
C ALA A 779 -7.79 23.01 24.96
N ARG A 780 -7.90 23.04 23.63
CA ARG A 780 -7.33 24.08 22.79
C ARG A 780 -8.36 24.70 21.86
N ALA A 781 -8.15 25.99 21.56
CA ALA A 781 -8.79 26.69 20.47
C ALA A 781 -7.72 27.32 19.57
N TRP A 782 -7.80 27.09 18.26
CA TRP A 782 -6.89 27.63 17.27
C TRP A 782 -7.62 28.57 16.33
N VAL A 783 -7.02 29.71 16.03
CA VAL A 783 -7.47 30.60 14.97
C VAL A 783 -6.35 30.81 13.97
N THR A 784 -6.63 30.56 12.69
CA THR A 784 -5.70 30.89 11.59
C THR A 784 -6.22 32.12 10.87
N VAL A 785 -5.37 33.12 10.70
CA VAL A 785 -5.67 34.41 10.07
C VAL A 785 -4.68 34.64 8.93
N ALA A 786 -5.16 35.08 7.78
CA ALA A 786 -4.32 35.52 6.67
C ALA A 786 -4.57 37.01 6.41
N GLY A 787 -3.60 37.83 6.81
CA GLY A 787 -3.80 39.28 6.87
C GLY A 787 -4.91 39.64 7.86
N ASP A 788 -6.01 40.18 7.38
CA ASP A 788 -7.21 40.57 8.15
C ASP A 788 -8.35 39.54 8.10
N GLU A 789 -8.18 38.45 7.36
CA GLU A 789 -9.22 37.43 7.15
C GLU A 789 -9.02 36.22 8.07
N PRO A 790 -9.98 35.86 8.94
CA PRO A 790 -9.92 34.63 9.72
C PRO A 790 -10.28 33.42 8.85
N LEU A 791 -9.25 32.67 8.45
CA LEU A 791 -9.36 31.48 7.61
C LEU A 791 -10.01 30.29 8.31
N MET A 792 -9.78 30.10 9.61
CA MET A 792 -10.30 28.94 10.37
C MET A 792 -10.37 29.23 11.86
N VAL A 793 -11.43 28.75 12.50
CA VAL A 793 -11.54 28.60 13.96
C VAL A 793 -11.79 27.13 14.26
N ARG A 794 -11.02 26.53 15.17
CA ARG A 794 -11.16 25.12 15.53
C ARG A 794 -10.94 24.92 17.03
N ARG A 795 -11.70 24.00 17.62
CA ARG A 795 -11.45 23.48 18.97
C ARG A 795 -10.98 22.04 18.91
N GLY A 796 -10.29 21.60 19.96
CA GLY A 796 -9.84 20.23 20.11
C GLY A 796 -9.10 20.02 21.42
N VAL A 797 -8.40 18.89 21.52
CA VAL A 797 -7.63 18.52 22.70
C VAL A 797 -6.21 18.16 22.30
N GLU A 798 -5.27 18.45 23.17
CA GLU A 798 -3.85 18.17 22.98
C GLU A 798 -3.36 17.26 24.11
N LEU A 799 -2.94 16.04 23.74
CA LEU A 799 -2.55 15.00 24.69
C LEU A 799 -1.10 15.15 25.17
N PRO A 800 -0.75 14.69 26.39
CA PRO A 800 0.61 14.77 26.93
C PRO A 800 1.59 13.90 26.13
N GLU A 801 2.83 14.36 25.97
CA GLU A 801 3.89 13.59 25.29
C GLU A 801 4.10 12.21 25.92
N ALA A 802 4.10 12.12 27.25
CA ALA A 802 4.30 10.87 27.98
C ALA A 802 3.23 9.82 27.63
N PHE A 803 1.96 10.22 27.56
CA PHE A 803 0.87 9.34 27.13
C PHE A 803 1.03 8.93 25.66
N LEU A 804 1.31 9.88 24.76
CA LEU A 804 1.48 9.60 23.33
C LEU A 804 2.64 8.63 23.04
N ARG A 805 3.75 8.76 23.79
CA ARG A 805 4.90 7.85 23.68
C ARG A 805 4.56 6.46 24.21
N ALA A 806 3.94 6.37 25.39
CA ALA A 806 3.52 5.09 25.98
C ALA A 806 2.47 4.37 25.12
N ASP A 807 1.52 5.11 24.54
CA ASP A 807 0.51 4.57 23.65
C ASP A 807 1.12 4.07 22.32
N ARG A 808 2.07 4.81 21.73
CA ARG A 808 2.80 4.36 20.53
C ARG A 808 3.52 3.02 20.74
N GLU A 809 4.24 2.84 21.84
CA GLU A 809 4.91 1.57 22.15
C GLU A 809 3.90 0.42 22.31
N ARG A 810 2.81 0.66 23.04
CA ARG A 810 1.74 -0.35 23.21
C ARG A 810 1.10 -0.74 21.89
N GLN A 811 0.80 0.22 21.00
CA GLN A 811 0.22 -0.11 19.70
C GLN A 811 1.21 -0.79 18.76
N SER A 812 2.47 -0.36 18.75
CA SER A 812 3.49 -0.98 17.91
C SER A 812 3.67 -2.46 18.30
N THR A 813 3.77 -2.74 19.59
CA THR A 813 3.87 -4.12 20.12
C THR A 813 2.65 -4.97 19.73
N ARG A 814 1.46 -4.39 19.82
CA ARG A 814 0.21 -5.07 19.45
C ARG A 814 0.09 -5.33 17.95
N ALA A 815 0.38 -4.33 17.13
CA ALA A 815 0.38 -4.48 15.67
C ALA A 815 1.39 -5.57 15.24
N LEU A 816 2.53 -5.66 15.93
CA LEU A 816 3.53 -6.69 15.71
C LEU A 816 3.02 -8.09 16.10
N ILE A 817 2.39 -8.26 17.27
CA ILE A 817 1.78 -9.55 17.68
C ILE A 817 0.69 -9.95 16.67
N ALA A 818 -0.21 -9.03 16.31
CA ALA A 818 -1.26 -9.28 15.33
C ALA A 818 -0.68 -9.67 13.97
N GLY A 819 0.37 -8.96 13.51
CA GLY A 819 1.07 -9.24 12.26
C GLY A 819 1.72 -10.62 12.26
N LEU A 820 2.44 -10.99 13.33
CA LEU A 820 3.05 -12.31 13.47
C LEU A 820 2.02 -13.43 13.49
N CYS A 821 0.94 -13.28 14.27
CA CYS A 821 -0.15 -14.25 14.30
C CYS A 821 -0.81 -14.39 12.92
N GLY A 822 -1.05 -13.26 12.24
CA GLY A 822 -1.60 -13.24 10.88
C GLY A 822 -0.69 -13.90 9.86
N LEU A 823 0.62 -13.67 9.92
CA LEU A 823 1.60 -14.31 9.03
C LEU A 823 1.65 -15.81 9.23
N VAL A 824 1.72 -16.29 10.49
CA VAL A 824 1.70 -17.72 10.79
C VAL A 824 0.39 -18.34 10.30
N LEU A 825 -0.73 -17.68 10.54
CA LEU A 825 -2.04 -18.14 10.08
C LEU A 825 -2.09 -18.25 8.55
N ILE A 826 -1.68 -17.22 7.80
CA ILE A 826 -1.64 -17.24 6.33
C ILE A 826 -0.67 -18.32 5.83
N SER A 827 0.50 -18.46 6.46
CA SER A 827 1.51 -19.46 6.09
C SER A 827 1.00 -20.88 6.28
N VAL A 828 0.31 -21.14 7.40
CA VAL A 828 -0.40 -22.40 7.65
C VAL A 828 -1.45 -22.58 6.55
N ILE A 829 -2.31 -21.58 6.28
CA ILE A 829 -3.36 -21.61 5.25
C ILE A 829 -2.83 -21.99 3.86
N ILE A 830 -1.74 -21.36 3.43
CA ILE A 830 -1.13 -21.60 2.12
C ILE A 830 -0.51 -23.00 2.09
N THR A 831 0.30 -23.35 3.10
CA THR A 831 1.00 -24.63 3.18
C THR A 831 0.02 -25.80 3.18
N GLY A 832 -1.03 -25.71 3.99
CA GLY A 832 -2.02 -26.78 4.04
C GLY A 832 -2.88 -26.87 2.78
N SER A 833 -3.14 -25.75 2.10
CA SER A 833 -3.79 -25.77 0.79
C SER A 833 -2.91 -26.49 -0.26
N VAL A 834 -1.60 -26.26 -0.26
CA VAL A 834 -0.62 -26.96 -1.13
C VAL A 834 -0.49 -28.44 -0.76
N MET A 835 -0.45 -28.78 0.53
CA MET A 835 -0.40 -30.17 0.97
C MET A 835 -1.66 -30.94 0.57
N MET A 836 -2.84 -30.31 0.69
CA MET A 836 -4.10 -30.91 0.28
C MET A 836 -4.13 -31.18 -1.22
N THR A 837 -3.71 -30.22 -2.06
CA THR A 837 -3.72 -30.40 -3.51
C THR A 837 -2.76 -31.49 -3.98
N ARG A 838 -1.69 -31.77 -3.23
CA ARG A 838 -0.75 -32.86 -3.53
C ARG A 838 -1.16 -34.22 -2.99
N ARG A 839 -1.70 -34.29 -1.77
CA ARG A 839 -1.92 -35.57 -1.05
C ARG A 839 -3.33 -36.11 -1.14
N CYS A 840 -4.32 -35.28 -1.46
CA CYS A 840 -5.72 -35.71 -1.47
C CYS A 840 -6.22 -35.76 -2.93
N PRO A 841 -6.61 -36.95 -3.43
CA PRO A 841 -7.26 -37.06 -4.74
C PRO A 841 -8.60 -36.32 -4.71
N VAL A 842 -9.16 -36.07 -5.89
CA VAL A 842 -10.52 -35.53 -5.99
C VAL A 842 -11.49 -36.66 -5.61
N VAL A 843 -12.27 -36.48 -4.54
CA VAL A 843 -13.15 -37.52 -3.96
C VAL A 843 -14.61 -37.34 -4.39
N LEU A 844 -14.94 -36.18 -4.96
CA LEU A 844 -16.29 -35.83 -5.38
C LEU A 844 -16.33 -35.35 -6.83
N GLU A 845 -17.29 -35.89 -7.57
CA GLU A 845 -17.69 -35.41 -8.89
C GLU A 845 -19.05 -34.69 -8.82
N ASP A 846 -19.19 -33.77 -7.87
CA ASP A 846 -20.29 -32.81 -7.91
C ASP A 846 -19.99 -31.78 -8.99
N GLY A 847 -20.58 -31.97 -10.18
CA GLY A 847 -20.37 -31.11 -11.35
C GLY A 847 -20.36 -29.62 -11.00
N VAL A 848 -19.49 -28.86 -11.67
CA VAL A 848 -19.49 -27.39 -11.55
C VAL A 848 -20.86 -26.87 -12.00
N LEU A 849 -21.30 -25.73 -11.44
CA LEU A 849 -22.40 -24.95 -12.02
C LEU A 849 -22.25 -24.94 -13.54
N ASP A 850 -23.34 -25.24 -14.24
CA ASP A 850 -23.35 -25.25 -15.70
C ASP A 850 -22.77 -23.94 -16.26
N ARG A 851 -22.16 -24.01 -17.43
CA ARG A 851 -21.43 -22.86 -18.01
C ARG A 851 -22.30 -21.61 -18.09
N ARG A 852 -23.60 -21.77 -18.40
CA ARG A 852 -24.54 -20.65 -18.47
C ARG A 852 -24.75 -20.02 -17.10
N ALA A 853 -25.06 -20.80 -16.06
CA ALA A 853 -25.20 -20.24 -14.71
C ALA A 853 -23.91 -19.63 -14.16
N THR A 854 -22.75 -20.22 -14.48
CA THR A 854 -21.45 -19.67 -14.10
C THR A 854 -21.23 -18.29 -14.71
N MET A 855 -21.50 -18.12 -16.01
CA MET A 855 -21.38 -16.84 -16.70
C MET A 855 -22.40 -15.82 -16.19
N LEU A 856 -23.63 -16.24 -15.89
CA LEU A 856 -24.66 -15.38 -15.31
C LEU A 856 -24.26 -14.87 -13.92
N LEU A 857 -23.74 -15.74 -13.04
CA LEU A 857 -23.29 -15.34 -11.70
C LEU A 857 -22.08 -14.41 -11.76
N LEU A 858 -21.13 -14.69 -12.65
CA LEU A 858 -19.98 -13.83 -12.86
C LEU A 858 -20.39 -12.46 -13.42
N GLY A 859 -21.30 -12.45 -14.40
CA GLY A 859 -21.89 -11.23 -14.94
C GLY A 859 -22.62 -10.41 -13.87
N ALA A 860 -23.44 -11.07 -13.05
CA ALA A 860 -24.13 -10.44 -11.93
C ALA A 860 -23.15 -9.87 -10.89
N LEU A 861 -22.09 -10.60 -10.53
CA LEU A 861 -21.04 -10.14 -9.63
C LEU A 861 -20.36 -8.88 -10.17
N VAL A 862 -19.99 -8.88 -11.45
CA VAL A 862 -19.38 -7.72 -12.12
C VAL A 862 -20.32 -6.52 -12.14
N ILE A 863 -21.57 -6.72 -12.54
CA ILE A 863 -22.59 -5.65 -12.57
C ILE A 863 -22.78 -5.06 -11.18
N LEU A 864 -22.91 -5.89 -10.15
CA LEU A 864 -23.07 -5.43 -8.78
C LEU A 864 -21.83 -4.69 -8.28
N ALA A 865 -20.62 -5.16 -8.57
CA ALA A 865 -19.39 -4.47 -8.21
C ALA A 865 -19.27 -3.10 -8.89
N VAL A 866 -19.63 -3.00 -10.17
CA VAL A 866 -19.67 -1.74 -10.93
C VAL A 866 -20.74 -0.80 -10.34
N LEU A 867 -21.95 -1.28 -10.08
CA LEU A 867 -23.02 -0.49 -9.46
C LEU A 867 -22.62 0.00 -8.05
N GLY A 868 -21.91 -0.82 -7.27
CA GLY A 868 -21.41 -0.41 -5.96
C GLY A 868 -20.36 0.70 -6.04
N SER A 869 -19.43 0.58 -6.99
CA SER A 869 -18.42 1.60 -7.25
C SER A 869 -19.04 2.90 -7.79
N LEU A 870 -20.07 2.81 -8.64
CA LEU A 870 -20.87 3.96 -9.07
C LEU A 870 -21.61 4.61 -7.89
N ASN A 871 -22.18 3.80 -7.01
CA ASN A 871 -22.86 4.29 -5.82
C ASN A 871 -21.90 5.01 -4.85
N ALA A 872 -20.66 4.53 -4.73
CA ALA A 872 -19.58 5.14 -3.96
C ALA A 872 -18.87 6.30 -4.67
N MET A 873 -19.30 6.68 -5.88
CA MET A 873 -18.63 7.71 -6.69
C MET A 873 -18.57 9.09 -6.02
N PRO A 874 -19.59 9.58 -5.28
CA PRO A 874 -19.47 10.85 -4.56
C PRO A 874 -18.32 10.85 -3.54
N THR A 875 -18.18 9.76 -2.77
CA THR A 875 -17.08 9.53 -1.83
C THR A 875 -15.73 9.47 -2.56
N ALA A 876 -15.67 8.80 -3.71
CA ALA A 876 -14.47 8.75 -4.54
C ALA A 876 -14.08 10.13 -5.06
N LEU A 877 -15.05 10.93 -5.54
CA LEU A 877 -14.80 12.29 -6.05
C LEU A 877 -14.39 13.27 -4.95
N PHE A 878 -14.83 13.07 -3.71
CA PHE A 878 -14.41 13.87 -2.55
C PHE A 878 -12.90 13.83 -2.30
N SER A 879 -12.20 12.80 -2.78
CA SER A 879 -10.74 12.67 -2.66
C SER A 879 -9.93 13.50 -3.68
N TYR A 880 -10.59 14.37 -4.46
CA TYR A 880 -9.93 15.20 -5.48
C TYR A 880 -8.81 16.06 -4.89
N ASP A 881 -7.60 15.87 -5.39
CA ASP A 881 -6.48 16.77 -5.16
C ASP A 881 -6.49 17.86 -6.23
N THR A 882 -6.61 19.12 -5.81
CA THR A 882 -6.74 20.24 -6.74
C THR A 882 -5.46 20.52 -7.54
N THR A 883 -4.33 19.88 -7.19
CA THR A 883 -3.13 19.89 -8.03
C THR A 883 -3.34 19.14 -9.34
N GLU A 884 -4.14 18.09 -9.35
CA GLU A 884 -4.48 17.32 -10.55
C GLU A 884 -5.55 18.05 -11.37
N PRO A 885 -5.51 17.99 -12.72
CA PRO A 885 -6.63 18.46 -13.53
C PRO A 885 -7.88 17.62 -13.29
N TRP A 886 -9.05 18.26 -13.13
CA TRP A 886 -10.32 17.58 -12.84
C TRP A 886 -10.64 16.44 -13.83
N GLY A 887 -10.44 16.66 -15.13
CA GLY A 887 -10.71 15.63 -16.15
C GLY A 887 -9.83 14.38 -15.98
N ARG A 888 -8.56 14.56 -15.60
CA ARG A 888 -7.63 13.45 -15.35
C ARG A 888 -8.02 12.70 -14.09
N PHE A 889 -8.30 13.42 -13.01
CA PHE A 889 -8.76 12.83 -11.77
C PHE A 889 -10.04 12.02 -11.98
N VAL A 890 -11.04 12.58 -12.65
CA VAL A 890 -12.28 11.87 -12.98
C VAL A 890 -11.99 10.65 -13.87
N GLY A 891 -11.08 10.76 -14.84
CA GLY A 891 -10.60 9.65 -15.64
C GLY A 891 -10.00 8.51 -14.82
N THR A 892 -9.15 8.81 -13.83
CA THR A 892 -8.60 7.78 -12.92
C THR A 892 -9.71 7.11 -12.08
N ARG A 893 -10.74 7.85 -11.67
CA ARG A 893 -11.90 7.28 -10.95
C ARG A 893 -12.76 6.39 -11.84
N TRP A 894 -12.99 6.75 -13.10
CA TRP A 894 -13.63 5.87 -14.08
C TRP A 894 -12.79 4.63 -14.38
N LEU A 895 -11.47 4.76 -14.44
CA LEU A 895 -10.58 3.61 -14.62
C LEU A 895 -10.62 2.67 -13.42
N ALA A 896 -10.69 3.21 -12.20
CA ALA A 896 -10.92 2.43 -10.99
C ALA A 896 -12.28 1.72 -11.02
N LEU A 897 -13.33 2.33 -11.56
CA LEU A 897 -14.61 1.65 -11.79
C LEU A 897 -14.45 0.42 -12.70
N VAL A 898 -13.77 0.58 -13.85
CA VAL A 898 -13.49 -0.52 -14.79
C VAL A 898 -12.65 -1.62 -14.13
N SER A 899 -11.75 -1.26 -13.20
CA SER A 899 -10.94 -2.23 -12.43
C SER A 899 -11.76 -3.17 -11.53
N SER A 900 -13.05 -2.86 -11.29
CA SER A 900 -13.98 -3.77 -10.61
C SER A 900 -14.17 -5.10 -11.37
N ILE A 901 -14.00 -5.10 -12.69
CA ILE A 901 -14.12 -6.28 -13.55
C ILE A 901 -13.02 -7.30 -13.25
N PRO A 902 -11.71 -6.97 -13.42
CA PRO A 902 -10.64 -7.90 -13.09
C PRO A 902 -10.63 -8.29 -11.61
N LEU A 903 -11.00 -7.40 -10.68
CA LEU A 903 -11.15 -7.75 -9.27
C LEU A 903 -12.23 -8.82 -9.05
N SER A 904 -13.37 -8.71 -9.73
CA SER A 904 -14.45 -9.72 -9.68
C SER A 904 -13.98 -11.07 -10.25
N LEU A 905 -13.19 -11.05 -11.33
CA LEU A 905 -12.56 -12.25 -11.89
C LEU A 905 -11.56 -12.89 -10.92
N PHE A 906 -10.79 -12.08 -10.18
CA PHE A 906 -9.89 -12.56 -9.15
C PHE A 906 -10.65 -13.25 -8.01
N VAL A 907 -11.71 -12.61 -7.49
CA VAL A 907 -12.58 -13.20 -6.46
C VAL A 907 -13.20 -14.52 -6.95
N TRP A 908 -13.61 -14.57 -8.22
CA TRP A 908 -14.08 -15.80 -8.85
C TRP A 908 -12.97 -16.87 -8.96
N GLY A 909 -11.73 -16.47 -9.25
CA GLY A 909 -10.58 -17.37 -9.22
C GLY A 909 -10.34 -18.01 -7.85
N VAL A 910 -10.46 -17.22 -6.78
CA VAL A 910 -10.40 -17.72 -5.39
C VAL A 910 -11.53 -18.71 -5.12
N TRP A 911 -12.75 -18.44 -5.59
CA TRP A 911 -13.88 -19.37 -5.49
C TRP A 911 -13.60 -20.70 -6.20
N LEU A 912 -12.98 -20.67 -7.39
CA LEU A 912 -12.59 -21.90 -8.10
C LEU A 912 -11.52 -22.69 -7.34
N ALA A 913 -10.54 -22.01 -6.74
CA ALA A 913 -9.51 -22.64 -5.93
C ALA A 913 -10.09 -23.32 -4.68
N LEU A 914 -10.99 -22.63 -3.98
CA LEU A 914 -11.79 -23.17 -2.88
C LEU A 914 -12.61 -24.38 -3.30
N GLY A 915 -13.27 -24.29 -4.45
CA GLY A 915 -14.05 -25.40 -4.98
C GLY A 915 -13.21 -26.63 -5.29
N ALA A 916 -11.98 -26.43 -5.77
CA ALA A 916 -11.02 -27.51 -5.99
C ALA A 916 -10.55 -28.15 -4.67
N LEU A 917 -10.27 -27.34 -3.64
CA LEU A 917 -9.91 -27.85 -2.31
C LEU A 917 -11.08 -28.64 -1.70
N ARG A 918 -12.30 -28.10 -1.76
CA ARG A 918 -13.52 -28.74 -1.27
C ARG A 918 -13.71 -30.16 -1.78
N ARG A 919 -13.61 -30.37 -3.11
CA ARG A 919 -13.79 -31.69 -3.72
C ARG A 919 -12.76 -32.73 -3.27
N ARG A 920 -11.57 -32.30 -2.86
CA ARG A 920 -10.52 -33.19 -2.31
C ARG A 920 -10.78 -33.57 -0.86
N VAL A 921 -11.51 -32.72 -0.12
CA VAL A 921 -11.92 -33.00 1.27
C VAL A 921 -13.16 -33.90 1.33
N GLY A 922 -13.95 -33.95 0.27
CA GLY A 922 -15.20 -34.72 0.25
C GLY A 922 -16.40 -33.96 0.82
N ILE A 923 -16.38 -32.62 0.79
CA ILE A 923 -17.56 -31.80 1.15
C ILE A 923 -18.38 -31.57 -0.12
N PRO A 924 -19.61 -32.10 -0.23
CA PRO A 924 -20.41 -31.91 -1.42
C PRO A 924 -21.01 -30.50 -1.47
N MET A 925 -21.37 -30.05 -2.67
CA MET A 925 -22.17 -28.84 -2.85
C MET A 925 -23.51 -28.94 -2.13
N LEU A 926 -24.14 -30.12 -2.19
CA LEU A 926 -25.36 -30.49 -1.46
C LEU A 926 -25.20 -31.93 -0.95
N GLY A 927 -25.55 -32.22 0.30
CA GLY A 927 -25.46 -33.56 0.86
C GLY A 927 -26.59 -34.47 0.36
N GLY A 928 -26.26 -35.56 -0.33
CA GLY A 928 -27.23 -36.51 -0.89
C GLY A 928 -27.83 -36.10 -2.25
N GLU A 929 -28.84 -36.84 -2.72
CA GLU A 929 -29.59 -36.47 -3.92
C GLU A 929 -30.39 -35.18 -3.72
N ARG A 930 -30.75 -34.51 -4.82
CA ARG A 930 -31.59 -33.30 -4.78
C ARG A 930 -32.99 -33.65 -4.29
N SER A 931 -33.18 -33.59 -2.98
CA SER A 931 -34.45 -33.80 -2.30
C SER A 931 -34.84 -32.55 -1.50
N ARG A 932 -36.13 -32.45 -1.15
CA ARG A 932 -36.61 -31.39 -0.26
C ARG A 932 -35.88 -31.43 1.09
N ASP A 933 -35.60 -32.62 1.62
CA ASP A 933 -34.98 -32.79 2.93
C ASP A 933 -33.50 -32.39 2.93
N ALA A 934 -32.74 -32.77 1.90
CA ALA A 934 -31.34 -32.36 1.74
C ALA A 934 -31.21 -30.83 1.59
N SER A 935 -32.11 -30.21 0.81
CA SER A 935 -32.17 -28.76 0.67
C SER A 935 -32.56 -28.07 1.97
N ASN A 936 -33.54 -28.59 2.71
CA ASN A 936 -33.95 -28.04 4.01
C ASN A 936 -32.82 -28.12 5.04
N ASP A 937 -32.10 -29.24 5.10
CA ASP A 937 -30.95 -29.40 5.99
C ASP A 937 -29.83 -28.40 5.65
N MET A 938 -29.49 -28.25 4.37
CA MET A 938 -28.51 -27.27 3.91
C MET A 938 -28.91 -25.82 4.27
N LEU A 939 -30.18 -25.46 4.08
CA LEU A 939 -30.71 -24.13 4.42
C LEU A 939 -30.68 -23.90 5.93
N LEU A 940 -31.17 -24.85 6.73
CA LEU A 940 -31.18 -24.76 8.19
C LEU A 940 -29.75 -24.62 8.73
N ALA A 941 -28.82 -25.46 8.27
CA ALA A 941 -27.41 -25.37 8.62
C ALA A 941 -26.82 -24.00 8.27
N GLY A 942 -27.10 -23.49 7.07
CA GLY A 942 -26.59 -22.20 6.62
C GLY A 942 -27.15 -21.02 7.40
N VAL A 943 -28.48 -20.92 7.53
CA VAL A 943 -29.14 -19.84 8.27
C VAL A 943 -28.79 -19.90 9.75
N GLY A 944 -28.73 -21.10 10.34
CA GLY A 944 -28.30 -21.30 11.73
C GLY A 944 -26.85 -20.88 11.95
N LEU A 945 -25.92 -21.22 11.06
CA LEU A 945 -24.53 -20.77 11.13
C LEU A 945 -24.41 -19.25 10.94
N GLY A 946 -25.10 -18.67 9.96
CA GLY A 946 -25.12 -17.23 9.75
C GLY A 946 -25.73 -16.46 10.92
N GLY A 947 -26.80 -17.00 11.51
CA GLY A 947 -27.44 -16.47 12.71
C GLY A 947 -26.53 -16.55 13.93
N LEU A 948 -25.87 -17.68 14.13
CA LEU A 948 -24.85 -17.80 15.18
C LEU A 948 -23.73 -16.78 14.97
N LEU A 949 -23.14 -16.69 13.78
CA LEU A 949 -22.09 -15.71 13.48
C LEU A 949 -22.56 -14.27 13.71
N PHE A 950 -23.81 -13.96 13.39
CA PHE A 950 -24.42 -12.65 13.66
C PHE A 950 -24.49 -12.38 15.16
N VAL A 951 -25.04 -13.30 15.94
CA VAL A 951 -25.14 -13.17 17.41
C VAL A 951 -23.75 -13.07 18.03
N LEU A 952 -22.81 -13.90 17.60
CA LEU A 952 -21.42 -13.90 18.05
C LEU A 952 -20.73 -12.56 17.78
N SER A 953 -20.95 -11.96 16.60
CA SER A 953 -20.43 -10.63 16.26
C SER A 953 -20.98 -9.50 17.15
N ARG A 954 -22.06 -9.78 17.91
CA ARG A 954 -22.76 -8.85 18.80
C ARG A 954 -22.66 -9.24 20.27
N LEU A 955 -21.96 -10.32 20.62
CA LEU A 955 -21.78 -10.72 22.01
C LEU A 955 -21.09 -9.64 22.86
N GLY A 956 -20.28 -8.77 22.25
CA GLY A 956 -19.72 -7.60 22.93
C GLY A 956 -20.78 -6.60 23.42
N GLU A 957 -21.96 -6.56 22.80
CA GLU A 957 -23.10 -5.75 23.22
C GLU A 957 -23.87 -6.39 24.40
N LEU A 958 -23.65 -7.68 24.68
CA LEU A 958 -24.30 -8.47 25.74
C LEU A 958 -23.63 -8.34 27.10
N VAL A 959 -22.34 -8.08 27.13
CA VAL A 959 -21.60 -7.79 28.36
C VAL A 959 -21.70 -6.29 28.62
N PRO A 960 -22.33 -5.82 29.72
CA PRO A 960 -22.37 -4.41 30.09
C PRO A 960 -20.95 -3.88 30.22
N GLY A 961 -20.46 -3.26 29.14
CA GLY A 961 -19.10 -2.84 29.05
C GLY A 961 -18.92 -1.44 29.59
N LYS A 962 -17.89 -1.23 30.39
CA LYS A 962 -17.21 0.08 30.52
C LYS A 962 -16.50 0.46 29.20
N GLY A 963 -17.01 0.02 28.04
CA GLY A 963 -16.39 0.21 26.73
C GLY A 963 -16.76 1.57 26.13
N MET A 964 -15.99 2.03 25.15
CA MET A 964 -16.32 3.26 24.45
C MET A 964 -17.47 3.02 23.46
N PRO A 965 -18.52 3.85 23.44
CA PRO A 965 -19.53 3.85 22.39
C PRO A 965 -18.91 3.89 20.99
N HIS A 966 -19.52 3.20 20.03
CA HIS A 966 -19.05 3.23 18.64
C HIS A 966 -19.26 4.61 18.02
N THR A 967 -18.34 5.03 17.16
CA THR A 967 -18.48 6.26 16.38
C THR A 967 -19.55 6.06 15.30
N PRO A 968 -20.48 7.01 15.11
CA PRO A 968 -21.53 6.87 14.11
C PRO A 968 -20.96 6.87 12.69
N SER A 969 -21.58 6.13 11.78
CA SER A 969 -21.24 6.09 10.35
C SER A 969 -22.52 6.10 9.55
N THR A 970 -22.47 6.44 8.26
CA THR A 970 -23.67 6.49 7.42
C THR A 970 -23.41 6.09 5.98
N LEU A 971 -24.45 5.58 5.32
CA LEU A 971 -24.52 5.33 3.87
C LEU A 971 -24.98 6.57 3.09
N LEU A 972 -25.39 7.65 3.77
CA LEU A 972 -25.90 8.87 3.13
C LEU A 972 -24.87 9.59 2.24
N THR A 973 -23.60 9.20 2.30
CA THR A 973 -22.53 9.70 1.40
C THR A 973 -22.62 9.11 -0.01
N GLU A 974 -23.28 7.97 -0.16
CA GLU A 974 -23.46 7.30 -1.45
C GLU A 974 -24.41 8.08 -2.36
N TRP A 975 -24.37 7.80 -3.66
CA TRP A 975 -25.23 8.47 -4.62
C TRP A 975 -26.70 8.07 -4.45
N ALA A 976 -26.97 6.79 -4.24
CA ALA A 976 -28.25 6.20 -3.90
C ALA A 976 -28.11 5.42 -2.58
N PRO A 977 -28.19 6.10 -1.42
CA PRO A 977 -27.98 5.48 -0.10
C PRO A 977 -28.90 4.29 0.18
N MET A 978 -30.11 4.31 -0.39
CA MET A 978 -31.08 3.21 -0.30
C MET A 978 -30.60 1.91 -0.94
N LEU A 979 -29.66 1.96 -1.90
CA LEU A 979 -29.04 0.77 -2.50
C LEU A 979 -27.75 0.35 -1.78
N GLY A 980 -27.39 1.06 -0.70
CA GLY A 980 -26.14 0.85 0.02
C GLY A 980 -26.01 -0.55 0.60
N GLY A 981 -24.85 -1.15 0.37
CA GLY A 981 -24.54 -2.52 0.79
C GLY A 981 -25.05 -3.64 -0.13
N LEU A 982 -26.01 -3.40 -1.04
CA LEU A 982 -26.51 -4.45 -1.97
C LEU A 982 -25.41 -4.95 -2.91
N SER A 983 -24.67 -4.02 -3.49
CA SER A 983 -23.57 -4.28 -4.43
C SER A 983 -22.42 -5.07 -3.81
N ALA A 984 -22.21 -4.90 -2.50
CA ALA A 984 -21.16 -5.58 -1.76
C ALA A 984 -21.55 -7.02 -1.37
N LEU A 985 -22.85 -7.38 -1.36
CA LEU A 985 -23.34 -8.68 -0.90
C LEU A 985 -22.58 -9.88 -1.52
N PRO A 986 -22.39 -9.95 -2.85
CA PRO A 986 -21.73 -11.11 -3.46
C PRO A 986 -20.24 -11.16 -3.15
N SER A 987 -19.55 -10.01 -3.22
CA SER A 987 -18.10 -9.95 -2.99
C SER A 987 -17.75 -10.22 -1.53
N SER A 988 -18.50 -9.66 -0.58
CA SER A 988 -18.34 -9.93 0.85
C SER A 988 -18.71 -11.37 1.20
N THR A 989 -19.73 -11.96 0.55
CA THR A 989 -20.06 -13.38 0.68
C THR A 989 -18.91 -14.27 0.24
N LEU A 990 -18.35 -14.02 -0.95
CA LEU A 990 -17.22 -14.78 -1.48
C LEU A 990 -15.97 -14.61 -0.63
N LEU A 991 -15.69 -13.39 -0.14
CA LEU A 991 -14.57 -13.11 0.75
C LEU A 991 -14.72 -13.84 2.09
N MET A 992 -15.92 -13.84 2.68
CA MET A 992 -16.20 -14.55 3.93
C MET A 992 -16.03 -16.06 3.75
N VAL A 993 -16.58 -16.62 2.67
CA VAL A 993 -16.41 -18.03 2.33
C VAL A 993 -14.94 -18.36 2.08
N SER A 994 -14.15 -17.45 1.53
CA SER A 994 -12.73 -17.66 1.31
C SER A 994 -11.92 -17.60 2.61
N GLY A 995 -12.15 -16.55 3.40
CA GLY A 995 -11.44 -16.30 4.66
C GLY A 995 -11.74 -17.34 5.74
N LEU A 996 -12.94 -17.92 5.76
CA LEU A 996 -13.31 -18.98 6.71
C LEU A 996 -13.21 -20.38 6.09
N GLY A 997 -13.61 -20.55 4.83
CA GLY A 997 -13.64 -21.85 4.17
C GLY A 997 -12.26 -22.46 3.94
N ILE A 998 -11.24 -21.70 3.51
CA ILE A 998 -9.88 -22.26 3.30
C ILE A 998 -9.29 -22.78 4.62
N PRO A 999 -9.25 -21.98 5.72
CA PRO A 999 -8.83 -22.47 7.02
C PRO A 999 -9.47 -23.78 7.44
N ILE A 1000 -10.77 -23.93 7.17
CA ILE A 1000 -11.52 -25.06 7.69
C ILE A 1000 -11.35 -26.29 6.78
N LEU A 1001 -11.32 -26.10 5.47
CA LEU A 1001 -10.94 -27.16 4.53
C LEU A 1001 -9.60 -27.79 4.92
N MET A 1002 -8.65 -26.96 5.35
CA MET A 1002 -7.38 -27.43 5.87
C MET A 1002 -7.49 -28.29 7.13
N VAL A 1003 -8.20 -27.80 8.15
CA VAL A 1003 -8.40 -28.55 9.41
C VAL A 1003 -9.03 -29.92 9.15
N ILE A 1004 -9.95 -30.00 8.18
CA ILE A 1004 -10.68 -31.24 7.90
C ILE A 1004 -9.84 -32.24 7.10
N GLY A 1005 -9.11 -31.82 6.07
CA GLY A 1005 -8.50 -32.77 5.11
C GLY A 1005 -7.03 -33.12 5.31
N LEU A 1006 -6.25 -32.38 6.11
CA LEU A 1006 -4.81 -32.63 6.27
C LEU A 1006 -4.44 -33.78 7.22
N THR A 1007 -5.25 -34.07 8.23
CA THR A 1007 -4.89 -35.02 9.30
C THR A 1007 -5.95 -36.10 9.48
N ARG A 1008 -5.52 -37.35 9.78
CA ARG A 1008 -6.41 -38.52 9.99
C ARG A 1008 -6.84 -38.68 11.45
N GLY A 1009 -5.97 -38.32 12.41
CA GLY A 1009 -6.24 -38.42 13.84
C GLY A 1009 -7.02 -37.23 14.40
N TRP A 1010 -8.03 -37.50 15.24
CA TRP A 1010 -8.82 -36.47 15.91
C TRP A 1010 -7.94 -35.53 16.76
N VAL A 1011 -6.90 -36.06 17.40
CA VAL A 1011 -5.94 -35.28 18.19
C VAL A 1011 -5.21 -34.23 17.33
N ALA A 1012 -4.69 -34.63 16.16
CA ALA A 1012 -3.99 -33.71 15.27
C ALA A 1012 -4.92 -32.66 14.64
N ARG A 1013 -6.19 -33.00 14.36
CA ARG A 1013 -7.21 -32.03 13.93
C ARG A 1013 -7.54 -31.04 15.04
N ALA A 1014 -7.74 -31.54 16.26
CA ALA A 1014 -8.01 -30.71 17.43
C ALA A 1014 -6.85 -29.75 17.69
N PHE A 1015 -5.60 -30.23 17.58
CA PHE A 1015 -4.41 -29.40 17.72
C PHE A 1015 -4.30 -28.31 16.65
N LEU A 1016 -4.50 -28.65 15.37
CA LEU A 1016 -4.46 -27.67 14.27
C LEU A 1016 -5.57 -26.62 14.41
N ALA A 1017 -6.79 -27.07 14.74
CA ALA A 1017 -7.92 -26.18 14.99
C ALA A 1017 -7.66 -25.26 16.19
N ALA A 1018 -7.16 -25.80 17.30
CA ALA A 1018 -6.80 -25.04 18.49
C ALA A 1018 -5.68 -24.03 18.21
N THR A 1019 -4.69 -24.40 17.38
CA THR A 1019 -3.61 -23.51 16.96
C THR A 1019 -4.14 -22.34 16.12
N MET A 1020 -4.96 -22.62 15.11
CA MET A 1020 -5.55 -21.57 14.27
C MET A 1020 -6.51 -20.67 15.05
N ALA A 1021 -7.32 -21.27 15.93
CA ALA A 1021 -8.17 -20.56 16.89
C ALA A 1021 -7.36 -19.66 17.82
N GLY A 1022 -6.25 -20.17 18.38
CA GLY A 1022 -5.34 -19.42 19.25
C GLY A 1022 -4.66 -18.26 18.52
N LEU A 1023 -4.23 -18.47 17.27
CA LEU A 1023 -3.64 -17.41 16.44
C LEU A 1023 -4.68 -16.33 16.09
N LEU A 1024 -5.89 -16.72 15.72
CA LEU A 1024 -6.99 -15.79 15.46
C LEU A 1024 -7.36 -15.01 16.73
N LEU A 1025 -7.44 -15.68 17.87
CA LEU A 1025 -7.71 -15.07 19.17
C LEU A 1025 -6.64 -14.06 19.54
N ALA A 1026 -5.36 -14.44 19.41
CA ALA A 1026 -4.23 -13.57 19.69
C ALA A 1026 -4.21 -12.35 18.75
N MET A 1027 -4.53 -12.54 17.46
CA MET A 1027 -4.65 -11.46 16.49
C MET A 1027 -5.79 -10.50 16.85
N MET A 1028 -6.99 -11.03 17.12
CA MET A 1028 -8.15 -10.23 17.52
C MET A 1028 -7.87 -9.46 18.82
N ALA A 1029 -7.30 -10.13 19.82
CA ALA A 1029 -6.93 -9.53 21.09
C ALA A 1029 -5.87 -8.43 20.93
N ALA A 1030 -4.88 -8.63 20.05
CA ALA A 1030 -3.85 -7.64 19.77
C ALA A 1030 -4.42 -6.42 19.03
N THR A 1031 -5.37 -6.60 18.11
CA THR A 1031 -6.04 -5.50 17.40
C THR A 1031 -7.13 -4.82 18.22
N ALA A 1032 -7.65 -5.48 19.26
CA ALA A 1032 -8.72 -4.94 20.08
C ALA A 1032 -8.22 -3.80 20.99
N PRO A 1033 -9.08 -2.83 21.30
CA PRO A 1033 -8.74 -1.77 22.24
C PRO A 1033 -8.39 -2.35 23.63
N ALA A 1034 -7.27 -1.92 24.23
CA ALA A 1034 -6.68 -2.51 25.44
C ALA A 1034 -7.60 -2.75 26.64
N ALA A 1035 -8.59 -1.87 26.83
CA ALA A 1035 -9.51 -1.89 27.96
C ALA A 1035 -10.77 -2.70 27.67
N GLU A 1036 -10.84 -3.38 26.52
CA GLU A 1036 -11.97 -4.22 26.12
C GLU A 1036 -11.72 -5.71 26.34
N LEU A 1037 -10.52 -6.12 26.76
CA LEU A 1037 -10.18 -7.50 27.10
C LEU A 1037 -10.11 -7.65 28.61
N ASP A 1038 -11.25 -7.55 29.29
CA ASP A 1038 -11.36 -8.12 30.63
C ASP A 1038 -11.46 -9.66 30.54
N SER A 1039 -11.34 -10.35 31.68
CA SER A 1039 -11.44 -11.81 31.73
C SER A 1039 -12.78 -12.30 31.16
N ALA A 1040 -13.87 -11.56 31.36
CA ALA A 1040 -15.19 -11.91 30.84
C ALA A 1040 -15.25 -11.83 29.31
N ARG A 1041 -14.71 -10.78 28.69
CA ARG A 1041 -14.65 -10.60 27.24
C ARG A 1041 -13.68 -11.55 26.57
N LEU A 1042 -12.56 -11.87 27.23
CA LEU A 1042 -11.65 -12.92 26.77
C LEU A 1042 -12.34 -14.29 26.77
N VAL A 1043 -13.08 -14.62 27.83
CA VAL A 1043 -13.90 -15.84 27.91
C VAL A 1043 -14.97 -15.85 26.82
N VAL A 1044 -15.66 -14.73 26.59
CA VAL A 1044 -16.63 -14.57 25.50
C VAL A 1044 -15.98 -14.77 24.13
N LEU A 1045 -14.77 -14.24 23.92
CA LEU A 1045 -14.05 -14.39 22.66
C LEU A 1045 -13.56 -15.83 22.44
N VAL A 1046 -13.05 -16.49 23.47
CA VAL A 1046 -12.69 -17.92 23.44
C VAL A 1046 -13.93 -18.77 23.16
N ALA A 1047 -15.02 -18.54 23.89
CA ALA A 1047 -16.29 -19.21 23.69
C ALA A 1047 -16.83 -18.98 22.27
N THR A 1048 -16.68 -17.76 21.74
CA THR A 1048 -17.04 -17.43 20.35
C THR A 1048 -16.28 -18.30 19.36
N VAL A 1049 -14.95 -18.37 19.47
CA VAL A 1049 -14.13 -19.18 18.56
C VAL A 1049 -14.49 -20.67 18.68
N VAL A 1050 -14.67 -21.18 19.90
CA VAL A 1050 -15.08 -22.57 20.14
C VAL A 1050 -16.46 -22.85 19.54
N LEU A 1051 -17.44 -21.98 19.76
CA LEU A 1051 -18.78 -22.09 19.21
C LEU A 1051 -18.77 -22.04 17.68
N VAL A 1052 -17.97 -21.17 17.06
CA VAL A 1052 -17.78 -21.15 15.60
C VAL A 1052 -17.23 -22.48 15.13
N VAL A 1053 -16.19 -23.03 15.76
CA VAL A 1053 -15.60 -24.32 15.36
C VAL A 1053 -16.60 -25.47 15.51
N ILE A 1054 -17.34 -25.52 16.61
CA ILE A 1054 -18.37 -26.54 16.86
C ILE A 1054 -19.51 -26.44 15.84
N ALA A 1055 -20.06 -25.23 15.65
CA ALA A 1055 -21.13 -24.98 14.70
C ALA A 1055 -20.69 -25.26 13.27
N PHE A 1056 -19.44 -24.93 12.92
CA PHE A 1056 -18.92 -25.21 11.60
C PHE A 1056 -18.78 -26.72 11.35
N ARG A 1057 -18.33 -27.48 12.35
CA ARG A 1057 -18.32 -28.95 12.28
C ARG A 1057 -19.72 -29.54 12.17
N ALA A 1058 -20.69 -29.00 12.89
CA ALA A 1058 -22.04 -29.54 12.97
C ALA A 1058 -22.92 -29.19 11.76
N TRP A 1059 -22.78 -27.96 11.24
CA TRP A 1059 -23.68 -27.40 10.20
C TRP A 1059 -22.95 -27.17 8.88
N ALA A 1060 -21.74 -26.63 8.91
CA ALA A 1060 -21.05 -26.21 7.70
C ALA A 1060 -20.37 -27.37 6.95
N ALA A 1061 -20.06 -28.49 7.62
CA ALA A 1061 -19.52 -29.68 6.96
C ALA A 1061 -20.55 -30.46 6.13
N ALA A 1062 -21.86 -30.14 6.27
CA ALA A 1062 -22.94 -30.84 5.58
C ALA A 1062 -23.00 -30.52 4.08
N ALA A 1063 -22.82 -29.25 3.70
CA ALA A 1063 -22.88 -28.79 2.31
C ALA A 1063 -22.14 -27.45 2.13
N ALA A 1064 -21.43 -27.27 1.01
CA ALA A 1064 -20.77 -26.00 0.71
C ALA A 1064 -21.73 -24.84 0.48
N TRP A 1065 -22.95 -25.12 -0.02
CA TRP A 1065 -24.00 -24.12 -0.11
C TRP A 1065 -24.38 -23.54 1.25
N SER A 1066 -24.24 -24.29 2.35
CA SER A 1066 -24.47 -23.77 3.70
C SER A 1066 -23.50 -22.64 4.07
N TRP A 1067 -22.30 -22.56 3.49
CA TRP A 1067 -21.36 -21.45 3.73
C TRP A 1067 -21.84 -20.17 3.05
N VAL A 1068 -22.33 -20.29 1.82
CA VAL A 1068 -22.90 -19.18 1.05
C VAL A 1068 -24.17 -18.69 1.73
N VAL A 1069 -25.06 -19.62 2.12
CA VAL A 1069 -26.28 -19.29 2.86
C VAL A 1069 -25.95 -18.64 4.21
N ALA A 1070 -24.91 -19.10 4.93
CA ALA A 1070 -24.48 -18.47 6.17
C ALA A 1070 -23.99 -17.02 5.97
N ALA A 1071 -23.24 -16.77 4.90
CA ALA A 1071 -22.78 -15.41 4.58
C ALA A 1071 -23.95 -14.48 4.23
N LEU A 1072 -24.89 -14.97 3.41
CA LEU A 1072 -26.09 -14.25 3.05
C LEU A 1072 -26.99 -14.02 4.27
N ALA A 1073 -27.17 -15.01 5.14
CA ALA A 1073 -27.96 -14.89 6.36
C ALA A 1073 -27.32 -13.90 7.34
N LEU A 1074 -26.00 -13.94 7.53
CA LEU A 1074 -25.28 -12.96 8.35
C LEU A 1074 -25.53 -11.52 7.87
N GLN A 1075 -25.44 -11.29 6.56
CA GLN A 1075 -25.74 -9.98 5.98
C GLN A 1075 -27.23 -9.64 6.02
N GLY A 1076 -28.12 -10.63 5.87
CA GLY A 1076 -29.56 -10.47 5.99
C GLY A 1076 -29.97 -10.02 7.40
N PHE A 1077 -29.46 -10.66 8.45
CA PHE A 1077 -29.67 -10.22 9.85
C PHE A 1077 -29.08 -8.83 10.10
N GLY A 1078 -27.92 -8.52 9.52
CA GLY A 1078 -27.35 -7.18 9.53
C GLY A 1078 -28.23 -6.13 8.84
N GLY A 1079 -28.85 -6.49 7.71
CA GLY A 1079 -29.83 -5.68 6.99
C GLY A 1079 -31.12 -5.49 7.80
N LEU A 1080 -31.64 -6.55 8.41
CA LEU A 1080 -32.83 -6.50 9.27
C LEU A 1080 -32.61 -5.56 10.46
N ARG A 1081 -31.45 -5.65 11.12
CA ARG A 1081 -31.09 -4.72 12.21
C ARG A 1081 -31.03 -3.27 11.72
N ARG A 1082 -30.44 -3.03 10.55
CA ARG A 1082 -30.41 -1.70 9.92
C ARG A 1082 -31.81 -1.21 9.58
N ALA A 1083 -32.71 -2.09 9.14
CA ALA A 1083 -34.08 -1.72 8.82
C ALA A 1083 -34.87 -1.20 10.03
N VAL A 1084 -34.54 -1.68 11.23
CA VAL A 1084 -35.24 -1.33 12.48
C VAL A 1084 -34.63 -0.12 13.19
N TYR A 1085 -33.30 0.02 13.16
CA TYR A 1085 -32.58 0.93 14.07
C TYR A 1085 -31.75 2.03 13.40
N SER A 1086 -31.81 2.19 12.07
CA SER A 1086 -31.01 3.24 11.43
C SER A 1086 -31.58 4.64 11.74
N PRO A 1087 -30.75 5.68 11.82
CA PRO A 1087 -31.24 7.03 12.09
C PRO A 1087 -32.01 7.65 10.91
N SER A 1088 -31.80 7.16 9.69
CA SER A 1088 -32.37 7.72 8.47
C SER A 1088 -33.28 6.73 7.74
N TRP A 1089 -34.32 7.25 7.09
CA TRP A 1089 -35.27 6.41 6.34
C TRP A 1089 -34.59 5.73 5.14
N GLN A 1090 -33.58 6.36 4.52
CA GLN A 1090 -32.84 5.77 3.40
C GLN A 1090 -32.07 4.52 3.85
N GLU A 1091 -31.46 4.56 5.03
CA GLU A 1091 -30.77 3.41 5.59
C GLU A 1091 -31.73 2.33 6.10
N HIS A 1092 -32.94 2.70 6.55
CA HIS A 1092 -34.01 1.74 6.77
C HIS A 1092 -34.33 0.97 5.49
N VAL A 1093 -34.55 1.68 4.38
CA VAL A 1093 -34.81 1.07 3.07
C VAL A 1093 -33.62 0.22 2.62
N ALA A 1094 -32.38 0.68 2.79
CA ALA A 1094 -31.19 -0.10 2.47
C ALA A 1094 -31.13 -1.40 3.29
N GLY A 1095 -31.45 -1.34 4.58
CA GLY A 1095 -31.56 -2.50 5.44
C GLY A 1095 -32.60 -3.51 4.95
N VAL A 1096 -33.80 -3.03 4.59
CA VAL A 1096 -34.89 -3.85 4.03
C VAL A 1096 -34.45 -4.50 2.71
N LEU A 1097 -33.84 -3.74 1.81
CA LEU A 1097 -33.39 -4.25 0.52
C LEU A 1097 -32.26 -5.28 0.66
N VAL A 1098 -31.28 -5.04 1.53
CA VAL A 1098 -30.21 -6.01 1.81
C VAL A 1098 -30.78 -7.30 2.40
N CYS A 1099 -31.70 -7.20 3.37
CA CYS A 1099 -32.37 -8.35 3.95
C CYS A 1099 -33.20 -9.11 2.92
N GLY A 1100 -34.01 -8.40 2.13
CA GLY A 1100 -34.85 -8.96 1.08
C GLY A 1100 -34.05 -9.64 -0.03
N PHE A 1101 -32.99 -8.98 -0.52
CA PHE A 1101 -32.13 -9.53 -1.58
C PHE A 1101 -31.35 -10.74 -1.10
N ALA A 1102 -30.80 -10.72 0.13
CA ALA A 1102 -30.19 -11.90 0.74
C ALA A 1102 -31.20 -13.06 0.86
N GLY A 1103 -32.43 -12.78 1.28
CA GLY A 1103 -33.52 -13.76 1.33
C GLY A 1103 -33.88 -14.33 -0.05
N LEU A 1104 -33.98 -13.49 -1.08
CA LEU A 1104 -34.23 -13.91 -2.47
C LEU A 1104 -33.12 -14.82 -3.00
N LEU A 1105 -31.85 -14.50 -2.72
CA LEU A 1105 -30.71 -15.34 -3.08
C LEU A 1105 -30.77 -16.70 -2.37
N ILE A 1106 -31.10 -16.73 -1.07
CA ILE A 1106 -31.31 -17.97 -0.31
C ILE A 1106 -32.45 -18.79 -0.90
N LEU A 1107 -33.58 -18.16 -1.28
CA LEU A 1107 -34.72 -18.83 -1.93
C LEU A 1107 -34.36 -19.36 -3.32
N ALA A 1108 -33.54 -18.64 -4.09
CA ALA A 1108 -33.05 -19.10 -5.38
C ALA A 1108 -32.16 -20.35 -5.23
N ILE A 1109 -31.27 -20.37 -4.22
CA ILE A 1109 -30.48 -21.55 -3.85
C ILE A 1109 -31.41 -22.70 -3.45
N ALA A 1110 -32.45 -22.45 -2.65
CA ALA A 1110 -33.44 -23.46 -2.25
C ALA A 1110 -34.17 -24.08 -3.45
N ARG A 1111 -34.69 -23.26 -4.37
CA ARG A 1111 -35.37 -23.73 -5.59
C ARG A 1111 -34.46 -24.60 -6.46
N ARG A 1112 -33.21 -24.17 -6.64
CA ARG A 1112 -32.23 -24.89 -7.47
C ARG A 1112 -31.80 -26.22 -6.85
N THR A 1113 -31.77 -26.32 -5.52
CA THR A 1113 -31.36 -27.53 -4.79
C THR A 1113 -32.50 -28.53 -4.57
N ARG A 1114 -33.77 -28.09 -4.67
CA ARG A 1114 -34.97 -28.95 -4.53
C ARG A 1114 -35.41 -29.67 -5.80
N ALA A 1115 -35.04 -29.18 -6.98
CA ALA A 1115 -35.49 -29.76 -8.24
C ALA A 1115 -34.71 -31.04 -8.58
N PRO A 1116 -35.37 -32.21 -8.72
CA PRO A 1116 -34.71 -33.42 -9.19
C PRO A 1116 -34.18 -33.19 -10.61
N VAL A 1117 -33.07 -33.83 -10.97
CA VAL A 1117 -32.65 -33.90 -12.37
C VAL A 1117 -33.74 -34.70 -13.08
N ALA A 1118 -34.47 -34.07 -14.00
CA ALA A 1118 -35.28 -34.83 -14.95
C ALA A 1118 -34.29 -35.66 -15.77
N HIS A 1119 -34.09 -36.92 -15.39
CA HIS A 1119 -33.51 -37.89 -16.31
C HIS A 1119 -34.40 -37.86 -17.55
N GLY A 1120 -33.82 -37.50 -18.69
CA GLY A 1120 -34.51 -37.60 -19.97
C GLY A 1120 -34.83 -39.07 -20.22
N SER A 1121 -36.00 -39.52 -19.78
CA SER A 1121 -36.61 -40.78 -20.21
C SER A 1121 -37.25 -40.68 -21.59
N LEU A 1122 -37.09 -39.54 -22.29
CA LEU A 1122 -37.56 -39.36 -23.66
C LEU A 1122 -36.68 -40.08 -24.71
N ALA A 1123 -35.44 -40.48 -24.38
CA ALA A 1123 -34.60 -41.24 -25.31
C ALA A 1123 -34.79 -42.78 -25.21
N ALA A 1124 -35.36 -43.29 -24.11
CA ALA A 1124 -35.61 -44.72 -23.94
C ALA A 1124 -36.93 -45.18 -24.60
N HIS A 1125 -37.89 -44.28 -24.79
CA HIS A 1125 -39.15 -44.61 -25.48
C HIS A 1125 -39.06 -44.52 -27.01
N GLU A 1126 -38.14 -43.74 -27.58
CA GLU A 1126 -37.93 -43.71 -29.05
C GLU A 1126 -37.05 -44.87 -29.56
N LEU A 1127 -36.22 -45.48 -28.71
CA LEU A 1127 -35.44 -46.67 -29.07
C LEU A 1127 -36.25 -47.97 -28.92
N ALA A 1128 -37.20 -48.03 -27.98
CA ALA A 1128 -38.09 -49.19 -27.83
C ALA A 1128 -39.22 -49.26 -28.89
N ALA A 1129 -39.57 -48.15 -29.53
CA ALA A 1129 -40.58 -48.10 -30.61
C ALA A 1129 -40.00 -48.28 -32.02
N ARG A 1130 -38.67 -48.48 -32.15
CA ARG A 1130 -38.00 -48.84 -33.41
C ARG A 1130 -37.57 -50.31 -33.47
N GLU A 1131 -37.80 -51.09 -32.41
CA GLU A 1131 -37.54 -52.53 -32.35
C GLU A 1131 -38.80 -53.37 -32.10
N SER A 1132 -40.01 -52.82 -32.33
CA SER A 1132 -41.27 -53.57 -32.38
C SER A 1132 -41.95 -53.44 -33.73
#